data_AF-A0A930UNS2-F1
#
_entry.id   AF-A0A930UNS2-F1
#
_cell.length_a   1.000
_cell.length_b   1.000
_cell.length_c   1.000
_cell.angle_alpha   90.00
_cell.angle_beta   90.00
_cell.angle_gamma   90.00
#
_symmetry.space_group_name_H-M   'P 1'
#
loop_
_entity.id
_entity.type
_entity.pdbx_description
1 polymer ?
#
loop_
_entity_poly.entity_id
_entity_poly.type
_entity_poly.pdbx_seq_one_letter_code
_entity_poly.pdbx_strand_id
1 'polypeptide(L)'
;MKENATKVLNDLYELGNNWVKASKKRKINFEKLLSDFYPDRAHFIFELLQNAEDADASTVRFNLTKDDLTVKHNGSRLFSSEDVESITNIAHSTKRDDVNKIGKFGIGFKAAFSYSMTPRIYSGKYNFEIQNLICPYEISSVQKNNQETIFSFPFNNPSKTKDSCFREIKSVFESLDHTILLFLNNIQTIEWNIEEEHNGLAVREHIADTDEELIKISITNSSNDGLQEDAWFLRFQKALEKHGKLKCSIALKLGFRKESQTDLDSRKSLSRQMKIIPADGQLCVFFPAEKETTKLKLYVNGPYAATIDRASIKHEHEDNQEIMKATADLLVESMEHLRDIGLLTPDFLEVLPNDEDGLSPFYSIMKNAVYDALRKKALIPCLDGEYEKAGGLARGPKELTDIIDATALVALFNDDKVKWAAGVMRNSRSDKLLTSLDIPYYGYKELIDAVQNKYGYQRYWRPDYRALKWLKKQSDGWFQSFYLLLSTATRREEKEEHIDSWEIIKDQNGEILTGDDVYFPMEDNSAASNLSTVSIGIFEGLKKDRRNRLQKFLEAAGVKHIGELEEIQQILDRFYTEESKAPGRKRHLDHIKKFIEWNKAGNEMKIFQRYFIFLDCTDNYFLQPRHCYIDSPLEETGLGAIYSDGTGKDNSRSALWSGYAKVKDFVAFATACGARKTLEIERALIANNPRRNELYVGNHQARWNPSTGINEDYSIESLEEILEEKDVNISRLVWNILSAADPCVLKARYRPNRRYNPPPIPSSLVQILQRKKWIPAKDGQFHTPGEMSKNALRDDFEYDDRNGWLTAICFGEEEQKETEEYRIRQDSAQQLEITLDDVDLIKRLKKNPDLYEKTKRNVDDSSKPKEFPERPSADPKRRIQQATVRAEEASKKEYESRSRSVRISKQAGDNITYLEQSYTDDNDRLICQMCEDEMPFRRRDDRYYFETVQILDDLNKEHVAAYVALCPLCAARLRDDIAASKDLRIELDLSKESGSIRFVETHLLDIKALLDAENK
;
A
#
# COMPACT_ATOMS: atom_id res chain seq x y z
N MET A 1 -37.25 -100.81 27.14
CA MET A 1 -37.25 -101.06 28.60
C MET A 1 -37.15 -99.71 29.30
N LYS A 2 -38.08 -99.33 30.18
CA LYS A 2 -37.97 -98.08 30.93
C LYS A 2 -36.83 -98.25 31.93
N GLU A 3 -35.73 -97.55 31.68
CA GLU A 3 -34.54 -97.54 32.51
C GLU A 3 -34.88 -96.98 33.91
N ASN A 4 -34.69 -97.81 34.93
CA ASN A 4 -34.99 -97.49 36.33
C ASN A 4 -33.92 -96.54 36.90
N ALA A 5 -34.30 -95.29 37.18
CA ALA A 5 -33.38 -94.25 37.65
C ALA A 5 -32.67 -94.64 38.96
N THR A 6 -33.39 -95.21 39.92
CA THR A 6 -32.85 -95.71 41.19
C THR A 6 -31.75 -96.76 40.96
N LYS A 7 -31.96 -97.66 39.99
CA LYS A 7 -30.94 -98.68 39.65
C LYS A 7 -29.67 -98.02 39.10
N VAL A 8 -29.81 -97.10 38.15
CA VAL A 8 -28.66 -96.38 37.56
C VAL A 8 -27.89 -95.61 38.62
N LEU A 9 -28.58 -94.89 39.51
CA LEU A 9 -27.95 -94.14 40.59
C LEU A 9 -27.20 -95.08 41.56
N ASN A 10 -27.80 -96.20 41.95
CA ASN A 10 -27.14 -97.19 42.82
C ASN A 10 -25.91 -97.81 42.16
N ASP A 11 -25.99 -98.20 40.88
CA ASP A 11 -24.87 -98.79 40.14
C ASP A 11 -23.69 -97.79 40.06
N LEU A 12 -23.97 -96.51 39.74
CA LEU A 12 -22.96 -95.46 39.71
C LEU A 12 -22.42 -95.10 41.10
N TYR A 13 -23.26 -95.12 42.13
CA TYR A 13 -22.85 -94.90 43.52
C TYR A 13 -21.85 -95.98 43.97
N GLU A 14 -22.12 -97.25 43.70
CA GLU A 14 -21.22 -98.34 44.05
C GLU A 14 -19.87 -98.20 43.32
N LEU A 15 -19.91 -97.88 42.03
CA LEU A 15 -18.70 -97.65 41.23
C LEU A 15 -17.86 -96.50 41.79
N GLY A 16 -18.48 -95.35 42.04
CA GLY A 16 -17.83 -94.17 42.63
C GLY A 16 -17.28 -94.46 44.02
N ASN A 17 -18.05 -95.11 44.89
CA ASN A 17 -17.64 -95.45 46.25
C ASN A 17 -16.43 -96.40 46.28
N ASN A 18 -16.38 -97.38 45.36
CA ASN A 18 -15.24 -98.26 45.20
C ASN A 18 -13.98 -97.47 44.79
N TRP A 19 -14.11 -96.51 43.88
CA TRP A 19 -13.02 -95.63 43.49
C TRP A 19 -12.56 -94.74 44.66
N VAL A 20 -13.48 -94.12 45.40
CA VAL A 20 -13.15 -93.30 46.58
C VAL A 20 -12.37 -94.10 47.63
N LYS A 21 -12.81 -95.33 47.93
CA LYS A 21 -12.10 -96.24 48.85
C LYS A 21 -10.69 -96.57 48.35
N ALA A 22 -10.52 -96.81 47.05
CA ALA A 22 -9.20 -97.08 46.45
C ALA A 22 -8.28 -95.85 46.51
N SER A 23 -8.79 -94.66 46.20
CA SER A 23 -8.04 -93.39 46.23
C SER A 23 -7.60 -93.02 47.66
N LYS A 24 -8.48 -93.19 48.66
CA LYS A 24 -8.14 -93.00 50.08
C LYS A 24 -7.02 -93.95 50.54
N LYS A 25 -7.05 -95.23 50.13
CA LYS A 25 -5.96 -96.19 50.42
C LYS A 25 -4.62 -95.76 49.81
N ARG A 26 -4.63 -95.07 48.67
CA ARG A 26 -3.42 -94.58 47.98
C ARG A 26 -2.99 -93.17 48.40
N LYS A 27 -3.65 -92.56 49.40
CA LYS A 27 -3.41 -91.18 49.87
C LYS A 27 -3.49 -90.13 48.74
N ILE A 28 -4.32 -90.37 47.72
CA ILE A 28 -4.57 -89.40 46.65
C ILE A 28 -5.60 -88.39 47.16
N ASN A 29 -5.22 -87.12 47.30
CA ASN A 29 -6.11 -86.04 47.71
C ASN A 29 -6.60 -85.26 46.48
N PHE A 30 -7.79 -85.61 46.00
CA PHE A 30 -8.39 -85.00 44.82
C PHE A 30 -9.00 -83.61 45.10
N GLU A 31 -9.39 -83.34 46.35
CA GLU A 31 -9.92 -82.03 46.77
C GLU A 31 -8.84 -80.95 46.64
N LYS A 32 -7.62 -81.25 47.06
CA LYS A 32 -6.46 -80.35 46.89
C LYS A 32 -6.11 -80.14 45.41
N LEU A 33 -6.22 -81.18 44.60
CA LEU A 33 -5.95 -81.09 43.16
C LEU A 33 -6.96 -80.16 42.46
N LEU A 34 -8.24 -80.24 42.83
CA LEU A 34 -9.29 -79.36 42.30
C LEU A 34 -9.13 -77.90 42.74
N SER A 35 -8.70 -77.64 43.99
CA SER A 35 -8.41 -76.29 44.46
C SER A 35 -7.21 -75.65 43.74
N ASP A 36 -6.22 -76.45 43.35
CA ASP A 36 -5.05 -75.96 42.63
C ASP A 36 -5.34 -75.65 41.14
N PHE A 37 -6.36 -76.28 40.53
CA PHE A 37 -6.75 -76.05 39.13
C PHE A 37 -7.76 -74.92 38.91
N TYR A 38 -8.55 -74.56 39.93
CA TYR A 38 -9.54 -73.49 39.85
C TYR A 38 -9.31 -72.46 40.96
N PRO A 39 -8.28 -71.62 40.85
CA PRO A 39 -8.03 -70.53 41.79
C PRO A 39 -9.07 -69.39 41.65
N ASP A 40 -9.81 -69.35 40.54
CA ASP A 40 -10.76 -68.28 40.23
C ASP A 40 -12.12 -68.43 40.91
N ARG A 41 -12.64 -67.29 41.37
CA ARG A 41 -13.79 -67.20 42.27
C ARG A 41 -15.10 -67.33 41.50
N ALA A 42 -15.76 -68.49 41.65
CA ALA A 42 -17.15 -68.74 41.23
C ALA A 42 -17.41 -68.93 39.73
N HIS A 43 -16.36 -69.24 38.94
CA HIS A 43 -16.47 -69.51 37.50
C HIS A 43 -17.46 -70.64 37.11
N PHE A 44 -17.78 -71.55 38.03
CA PHE A 44 -18.76 -72.62 37.81
C PHE A 44 -20.17 -72.10 37.44
N ILE A 45 -20.50 -70.83 37.72
CA ILE A 45 -21.76 -70.20 37.30
C ILE A 45 -21.88 -70.19 35.77
N PHE A 46 -20.80 -69.85 35.06
CA PHE A 46 -20.79 -69.87 33.59
C PHE A 46 -20.92 -71.30 33.04
N GLU A 47 -20.34 -72.29 33.71
CA GLU A 47 -20.53 -73.70 33.36
C GLU A 47 -22.00 -74.14 33.52
N LEU A 48 -22.71 -73.65 34.54
CA LEU A 48 -24.15 -73.91 34.70
C LEU A 48 -24.98 -73.25 33.60
N LEU A 49 -24.59 -72.04 33.17
CA LEU A 49 -25.21 -71.39 32.01
C LEU A 49 -24.96 -72.17 30.72
N GLN A 50 -23.74 -72.68 30.49
CA GLN A 50 -23.44 -73.54 29.34
C GLN A 50 -24.27 -74.83 29.37
N ASN A 51 -24.39 -75.48 30.54
CA ASN A 51 -25.21 -76.68 30.67
C ASN A 51 -26.69 -76.39 30.37
N ALA A 52 -27.20 -75.22 30.76
CA ALA A 52 -28.55 -74.79 30.43
C ALA A 52 -28.70 -74.50 28.92
N GLU A 53 -27.71 -73.84 28.31
CA GLU A 53 -27.65 -73.56 26.87
C GLU A 53 -27.64 -74.85 26.04
N ASP A 54 -26.83 -75.85 26.44
CA ASP A 54 -26.74 -77.19 25.83
C ASP A 54 -28.01 -78.04 26.05
N ALA A 55 -28.84 -77.67 27.02
CA ALA A 55 -30.16 -78.26 27.26
C ALA A 55 -31.28 -77.51 26.50
N ASP A 56 -30.92 -76.57 25.63
CA ASP A 56 -31.81 -75.69 24.89
C ASP A 56 -32.75 -74.90 25.84
N ALA A 57 -32.23 -74.42 26.98
CA ALA A 57 -32.99 -73.58 27.89
C ALA A 57 -33.15 -72.17 27.33
N SER A 58 -34.34 -71.58 27.50
CA SER A 58 -34.60 -70.18 27.17
C SER A 58 -34.41 -69.26 28.38
N THR A 59 -34.63 -69.77 29.59
CA THR A 59 -34.59 -69.00 30.83
C THR A 59 -33.79 -69.74 31.90
N VAL A 60 -32.90 -69.02 32.57
CA VAL A 60 -32.15 -69.49 33.74
C VAL A 60 -32.42 -68.56 34.92
N ARG A 61 -32.66 -69.12 36.10
CA ARG A 61 -32.92 -68.39 37.36
C ARG A 61 -31.91 -68.78 38.42
N PHE A 62 -31.27 -67.79 39.02
CA PHE A 62 -30.37 -67.94 40.16
C PHE A 62 -31.04 -67.39 41.42
N ASN A 63 -30.93 -68.13 42.51
CA ASN A 63 -31.37 -67.69 43.83
C ASN A 63 -30.22 -67.92 44.82
N LEU A 64 -29.61 -66.83 45.29
CA LEU A 64 -28.49 -66.83 46.20
C LEU A 64 -28.94 -66.41 47.60
N THR A 65 -28.70 -67.29 48.58
CA THR A 65 -28.89 -67.01 50.01
C THR A 65 -27.56 -67.13 50.73
N LYS A 66 -27.47 -66.73 52.00
CA LYS A 66 -26.28 -66.94 52.84
C LYS A 66 -25.87 -68.41 52.99
N ASP A 67 -26.76 -69.37 52.72
CA ASP A 67 -26.54 -70.79 52.99
C ASP A 67 -26.53 -71.67 51.74
N ASP A 68 -27.05 -71.21 50.60
CA ASP A 68 -27.24 -72.01 49.39
C ASP A 68 -27.30 -71.12 48.13
N LEU A 69 -26.79 -71.66 47.02
CA LEU A 69 -27.11 -71.20 45.66
C LEU A 69 -28.02 -72.22 44.98
N THR A 70 -29.21 -71.78 44.58
CA THR A 70 -30.13 -72.58 43.76
C THR A 70 -30.18 -72.04 42.34
N VAL A 71 -30.05 -72.91 41.34
CA VAL A 71 -30.11 -72.58 39.91
C VAL A 71 -31.20 -73.40 39.24
N LYS A 72 -32.10 -72.75 38.51
CA LYS A 72 -33.21 -73.40 37.80
C LYS A 72 -33.17 -73.03 36.32
N HIS A 73 -33.43 -73.98 35.43
CA HIS A 73 -33.61 -73.68 34.01
C HIS A 73 -34.72 -74.52 33.38
N ASN A 74 -35.30 -74.00 32.30
CA ASN A 74 -36.42 -74.60 31.56
C ASN A 74 -35.97 -75.37 30.30
N GLY A 75 -34.79 -75.99 30.34
CA GLY A 75 -34.24 -76.74 29.21
C GLY A 75 -35.19 -77.85 28.75
N SER A 76 -35.37 -77.99 27.43
CA SER A 76 -36.24 -79.03 26.88
C SER A 76 -35.67 -80.44 27.07
N ARG A 77 -34.35 -80.56 27.21
CA ARG A 77 -33.63 -81.81 27.49
C ARG A 77 -33.43 -82.02 28.99
N LEU A 78 -34.06 -83.06 29.53
CA LEU A 78 -33.87 -83.52 30.91
C LEU A 78 -32.65 -84.45 31.01
N PHE A 79 -32.12 -84.63 32.22
CA PHE A 79 -31.00 -85.54 32.46
C PHE A 79 -31.30 -86.98 32.00
N SER A 80 -30.36 -87.53 31.24
CA SER A 80 -30.26 -88.95 30.89
C SER A 80 -29.32 -89.70 31.84
N SER A 81 -29.29 -91.03 31.76
CA SER A 81 -28.28 -91.83 32.47
C SER A 81 -26.85 -91.44 32.09
N GLU A 82 -26.62 -91.07 30.82
CA GLU A 82 -25.33 -90.62 30.31
C GLU A 82 -24.92 -89.26 30.90
N ASP A 83 -25.87 -88.35 31.13
CA ASP A 83 -25.60 -87.06 31.80
C ASP A 83 -25.21 -87.27 33.26
N VAL A 84 -25.90 -88.18 33.97
CA VAL A 84 -25.58 -88.55 35.36
C VAL A 84 -24.20 -89.20 35.44
N GLU A 85 -23.87 -90.12 34.54
CA GLU A 85 -22.53 -90.70 34.46
C GLU A 85 -21.48 -89.62 34.17
N SER A 86 -21.73 -88.75 33.19
CA SER A 86 -20.80 -87.69 32.77
C SER A 86 -20.49 -86.70 33.89
N ILE A 87 -21.51 -86.22 34.62
CA ILE A 87 -21.33 -85.24 35.71
C ILE A 87 -20.67 -85.85 36.95
N THR A 88 -20.77 -87.18 37.12
CA THR A 88 -20.18 -87.92 38.26
C THR A 88 -18.82 -88.52 37.94
N ASN A 89 -18.39 -88.59 36.69
CA ASN A 89 -17.08 -89.15 36.33
C ASN A 89 -15.92 -88.17 36.62
N ILE A 90 -14.70 -88.70 36.85
CA ILE A 90 -13.48 -87.92 37.13
C ILE A 90 -12.52 -87.84 35.94
N ALA A 91 -12.52 -88.81 35.02
CA ALA A 91 -11.68 -88.77 33.82
C ALA A 91 -12.05 -89.92 32.87
N HIS A 92 -12.65 -89.60 31.72
CA HIS A 92 -12.73 -90.55 30.62
C HIS A 92 -12.43 -89.90 29.27
N SER A 93 -11.46 -88.97 29.19
CA SER A 93 -11.02 -88.44 27.89
C SER A 93 -10.04 -89.40 27.22
N THR A 94 -10.56 -90.53 26.73
CA THR A 94 -9.82 -91.31 25.73
C THR A 94 -9.91 -90.59 24.38
N LYS A 95 -9.15 -89.50 24.25
CA LYS A 95 -8.67 -88.84 23.02
C LYS A 95 -7.88 -87.60 23.45
N ARG A 96 -6.55 -87.70 23.43
CA ARG A 96 -5.63 -86.58 23.76
C ARG A 96 -5.63 -85.46 22.71
N ASP A 97 -6.33 -85.64 21.59
CA ASP A 97 -6.19 -84.78 20.41
C ASP A 97 -7.49 -84.09 19.96
N ASP A 98 -8.58 -84.16 20.76
CA ASP A 98 -9.87 -83.56 20.38
C ASP A 98 -10.22 -82.41 21.33
N VAL A 99 -9.47 -81.30 21.21
CA VAL A 99 -9.70 -80.05 21.95
C VAL A 99 -11.03 -79.39 21.54
N ASN A 100 -11.63 -79.85 20.44
CA ASN A 100 -12.80 -79.27 19.77
C ASN A 100 -14.14 -79.87 20.18
N LYS A 101 -14.19 -80.82 21.13
CA LYS A 101 -15.47 -81.27 21.72
C LYS A 101 -15.79 -80.49 22.97
N ILE A 102 -16.43 -79.35 22.75
CA ILE A 102 -17.23 -78.63 23.74
C ILE A 102 -18.28 -79.63 24.27
N GLY A 103 -18.32 -79.85 25.59
CA GLY A 103 -19.43 -80.56 26.25
C GLY A 103 -19.21 -82.02 26.72
N LYS A 104 -17.98 -82.56 26.73
CA LYS A 104 -17.69 -83.77 27.53
C LYS A 104 -16.41 -83.57 28.31
N PHE A 105 -16.52 -83.22 29.59
CA PHE A 105 -15.81 -83.77 30.76
C PHE A 105 -16.18 -82.89 31.95
N GLY A 106 -16.86 -83.46 32.94
CA GLY A 106 -17.43 -82.78 34.12
C GLY A 106 -16.45 -82.10 35.07
N ILE A 107 -15.28 -81.64 34.61
CA ILE A 107 -14.25 -80.94 35.37
C ILE A 107 -14.68 -79.50 35.70
N GLY A 108 -15.35 -78.79 34.77
CA GLY A 108 -15.86 -77.43 35.01
C GLY A 108 -16.92 -77.38 36.12
N PHE A 109 -17.87 -78.31 36.09
CA PHE A 109 -18.81 -78.51 37.20
C PHE A 109 -18.11 -78.85 38.53
N LYS A 110 -16.94 -79.51 38.50
CA LYS A 110 -16.25 -79.85 39.75
C LYS A 110 -15.78 -78.61 40.53
N ALA A 111 -15.63 -77.45 39.90
CA ALA A 111 -15.34 -76.20 40.61
C ALA A 111 -16.46 -75.82 41.61
N ALA A 112 -17.70 -76.29 41.41
CA ALA A 112 -18.77 -76.11 42.39
C ALA A 112 -18.48 -76.78 43.74
N PHE A 113 -17.61 -77.81 43.78
CA PHE A 113 -17.26 -78.48 45.03
C PHE A 113 -16.40 -77.64 45.97
N SER A 114 -15.80 -76.53 45.53
CA SER A 114 -15.19 -75.56 46.46
C SER A 114 -16.24 -74.82 47.29
N TYR A 115 -17.51 -74.86 46.88
CA TYR A 115 -18.64 -74.22 47.55
C TYR A 115 -19.53 -75.23 48.28
N SER A 116 -19.77 -76.41 47.68
CA SER A 116 -20.67 -77.44 48.23
C SER A 116 -20.07 -78.84 48.19
N MET A 117 -20.08 -79.54 49.32
CA MET A 117 -19.68 -80.97 49.40
C MET A 117 -20.78 -81.92 48.91
N THR A 118 -22.01 -81.42 48.78
CA THR A 118 -23.19 -82.20 48.42
C THR A 118 -24.07 -81.43 47.42
N PRO A 119 -23.57 -81.09 46.21
CA PRO A 119 -24.40 -80.47 45.19
C PRO A 119 -25.56 -81.41 44.83
N ARG A 120 -26.75 -80.85 44.73
CA ARG A 120 -28.01 -81.57 44.51
C ARG A 120 -28.55 -81.24 43.13
N ILE A 121 -28.99 -82.26 42.40
CA ILE A 121 -29.54 -82.14 41.05
C ILE A 121 -30.93 -82.79 41.02
N TYR A 122 -31.90 -82.06 40.49
CA TYR A 122 -33.27 -82.51 40.28
C TYR A 122 -33.66 -82.29 38.83
N SER A 123 -33.73 -83.35 38.02
CA SER A 123 -34.09 -83.26 36.60
C SER A 123 -34.85 -84.51 36.14
N GLY A 124 -36.13 -84.33 35.76
CA GLY A 124 -37.00 -85.44 35.39
C GLY A 124 -37.03 -86.56 36.45
N LYS A 125 -36.69 -87.78 36.02
CA LYS A 125 -36.64 -89.00 36.85
C LYS A 125 -35.40 -89.11 37.75
N TYR A 126 -34.38 -88.25 37.57
CA TYR A 126 -33.15 -88.29 38.37
C TYR A 126 -33.18 -87.18 39.43
N ASN A 127 -33.12 -87.59 40.70
CA ASN A 127 -33.00 -86.71 41.85
C ASN A 127 -31.89 -87.27 42.74
N PHE A 128 -30.75 -86.60 42.78
CA PHE A 128 -29.58 -87.11 43.49
C PHE A 128 -28.70 -85.97 44.02
N GLU A 129 -27.95 -86.26 45.07
CA GLU A 129 -26.83 -85.42 45.51
C GLU A 129 -25.51 -86.13 45.22
N ILE A 130 -24.48 -85.37 44.84
CA ILE A 130 -23.17 -85.95 44.58
C ILE A 130 -22.33 -85.86 45.84
N GLN A 131 -22.00 -87.00 46.44
CA GLN A 131 -21.11 -87.10 47.59
C GLN A 131 -19.70 -87.51 47.15
N ASN A 132 -18.68 -87.12 47.92
CA ASN A 132 -17.28 -87.49 47.64
C ASN A 132 -16.84 -87.21 46.18
N LEU A 133 -17.30 -86.11 45.60
CA LEU A 133 -17.05 -85.64 44.22
C LEU A 133 -17.69 -86.47 43.08
N ILE A 134 -17.95 -87.76 43.29
CA ILE A 134 -18.32 -88.71 42.22
C ILE A 134 -19.44 -89.69 42.54
N CYS A 135 -19.95 -89.73 43.77
CA CYS A 135 -20.94 -90.73 44.17
C CYS A 135 -22.35 -90.11 44.11
N PRO A 136 -23.20 -90.43 43.12
CA PRO A 136 -24.57 -89.94 43.09
C PRO A 136 -25.44 -90.72 44.08
N TYR A 137 -25.90 -90.07 45.15
CA TYR A 137 -26.82 -90.63 46.13
C TYR A 137 -28.25 -90.16 45.86
N GLU A 138 -29.20 -91.10 45.76
CA GLU A 138 -30.60 -90.77 45.47
C GLU A 138 -31.24 -89.97 46.63
N ILE A 139 -31.98 -88.91 46.29
CA ILE A 139 -32.68 -88.06 47.25
C ILE A 139 -34.13 -87.85 46.85
N SER A 140 -34.97 -87.47 47.81
CA SER A 140 -36.38 -87.14 47.57
C SER A 140 -36.51 -85.98 46.57
N SER A 141 -37.43 -86.09 45.63
CA SER A 141 -37.73 -84.99 44.69
C SER A 141 -38.29 -83.76 45.41
N VAL A 142 -38.00 -82.58 44.88
CA VAL A 142 -38.64 -81.31 45.26
C VAL A 142 -39.82 -80.99 44.34
N GLN A 143 -40.68 -80.04 44.73
CA GLN A 143 -41.68 -79.47 43.82
C GLN A 143 -40.97 -78.73 42.68
N LYS A 144 -41.22 -79.17 41.44
CA LYS A 144 -40.64 -78.62 40.21
C LYS A 144 -41.59 -78.83 39.04
N ASN A 145 -41.46 -78.01 38.01
CA ASN A 145 -42.20 -78.24 36.77
C ASN A 145 -41.62 -79.45 36.00
N ASN A 146 -42.43 -80.12 35.17
CA ASN A 146 -42.01 -81.36 34.47
C ASN A 146 -40.82 -81.16 33.49
N GLN A 147 -40.54 -79.94 33.09
CA GLN A 147 -39.44 -79.56 32.19
C GLN A 147 -38.36 -78.72 32.89
N GLU A 148 -38.37 -78.69 34.23
CA GLU A 148 -37.43 -77.89 35.01
C GLU A 148 -36.29 -78.76 35.53
N THR A 149 -35.06 -78.26 35.37
CA THR A 149 -33.87 -78.81 36.01
C THR A 149 -33.41 -77.83 37.09
N ILE A 150 -33.17 -78.36 38.29
CA ILE A 150 -32.77 -77.58 39.46
C ILE A 150 -31.43 -78.11 39.99
N PHE A 151 -30.48 -77.20 40.17
CA PHE A 151 -29.24 -77.41 40.92
C PHE A 151 -29.34 -76.68 42.25
N SER A 152 -28.91 -77.29 43.35
CA SER A 152 -28.74 -76.64 44.65
C SER A 152 -27.35 -76.93 45.19
N PHE A 153 -26.69 -75.87 45.66
CA PHE A 153 -25.33 -75.90 46.17
C PHE A 153 -25.33 -75.38 47.62
N PRO A 154 -25.62 -76.24 48.62
CA PRO A 154 -25.52 -75.84 50.01
C PRO A 154 -24.06 -75.49 50.36
N PHE A 155 -23.84 -74.35 51.02
CA PHE A 155 -22.51 -73.88 51.43
C PHE A 155 -22.00 -74.65 52.66
N ASN A 156 -21.73 -75.94 52.47
CA ASN A 156 -21.35 -76.89 53.50
C ASN A 156 -19.90 -77.42 53.35
N ASN A 157 -19.09 -76.83 52.47
CA ASN A 157 -17.67 -77.16 52.39
C ASN A 157 -16.88 -76.48 53.52
N PRO A 158 -16.26 -77.23 54.44
CA PRO A 158 -15.53 -76.64 55.57
C PRO A 158 -14.26 -75.88 55.16
N SER A 159 -13.74 -76.08 53.95
CA SER A 159 -12.57 -75.35 53.43
C SER A 159 -12.87 -73.89 53.07
N LYS A 160 -14.15 -73.49 52.99
CA LYS A 160 -14.58 -72.15 52.60
C LYS A 160 -15.76 -71.67 53.46
N THR A 161 -15.68 -70.47 54.02
CA THR A 161 -16.77 -69.94 54.85
C THR A 161 -17.98 -69.56 54.01
N LYS A 162 -19.19 -69.69 54.58
CA LYS A 162 -20.45 -69.29 53.94
C LYS A 162 -20.43 -67.84 53.45
N ASP A 163 -19.91 -66.92 54.26
CA ASP A 163 -19.76 -65.51 53.88
C ASP A 163 -18.79 -65.29 52.71
N SER A 164 -17.76 -66.13 52.55
CA SER A 164 -16.88 -66.08 51.38
C SER A 164 -17.61 -66.59 50.14
N CYS A 165 -18.31 -67.73 50.25
CA CYS A 165 -19.13 -68.27 49.16
C CYS A 165 -20.15 -67.25 48.66
N PHE A 166 -20.91 -66.67 49.58
CA PHE A 166 -21.93 -65.66 49.28
C PHE A 166 -21.34 -64.43 48.60
N ARG A 167 -20.29 -63.81 49.17
CA ARG A 167 -19.69 -62.60 48.59
C ARG A 167 -19.09 -62.83 47.21
N GLU A 168 -18.44 -63.97 47.00
CA GLU A 168 -17.82 -64.28 45.72
C GLU A 168 -18.86 -64.50 44.61
N ILE A 169 -19.93 -65.24 44.89
CA ILE A 169 -21.03 -65.44 43.93
C ILE A 169 -21.80 -64.14 43.70
N LYS A 170 -22.07 -63.37 44.77
CA LYS A 170 -22.70 -62.04 44.68
C LYS A 170 -21.93 -61.11 43.74
N SER A 171 -20.60 -61.08 43.87
CA SER A 171 -19.74 -60.25 43.02
C SER A 171 -19.85 -60.58 41.53
N VAL A 172 -20.10 -61.85 41.16
CA VAL A 172 -20.27 -62.24 39.75
C VAL A 172 -21.56 -61.63 39.19
N PHE A 173 -22.67 -61.69 39.92
CA PHE A 173 -23.95 -61.11 39.49
C PHE A 173 -23.92 -59.58 39.47
N GLU A 174 -23.17 -58.95 40.38
CA GLU A 174 -22.96 -57.50 40.38
C GLU A 174 -22.09 -57.02 39.21
N SER A 175 -21.24 -57.88 38.64
CA SER A 175 -20.36 -57.56 37.50
C SER A 175 -20.91 -58.00 36.14
N LEU A 176 -22.11 -58.56 36.05
CA LEU A 176 -22.68 -58.99 34.77
C LEU A 176 -22.98 -57.80 33.87
N ASP A 177 -22.52 -57.87 32.62
CA ASP A 177 -22.77 -56.89 31.57
C ASP A 177 -23.51 -57.51 30.37
N HIS A 178 -23.76 -56.71 29.34
CA HIS A 178 -24.51 -57.13 28.16
C HIS A 178 -23.88 -58.31 27.40
N THR A 179 -22.61 -58.64 27.63
CA THR A 179 -21.94 -59.76 26.94
C THR A 179 -22.46 -61.12 27.39
N ILE A 180 -23.08 -61.23 28.58
CA ILE A 180 -23.56 -62.49 29.17
C ILE A 180 -24.56 -63.26 28.29
N LEU A 181 -25.34 -62.56 27.45
CA LEU A 181 -26.31 -63.16 26.53
C LEU A 181 -25.92 -63.04 25.05
N LEU A 182 -24.84 -62.32 24.73
CA LEU A 182 -24.53 -61.85 23.37
C LEU A 182 -24.29 -62.99 22.37
N PHE A 183 -23.53 -64.01 22.79
CA PHE A 183 -23.13 -65.11 21.91
C PHE A 183 -23.81 -66.44 22.21
N LEU A 184 -24.75 -66.46 23.15
CA LEU A 184 -25.63 -67.61 23.36
C LEU A 184 -26.56 -67.76 22.15
N ASN A 185 -27.20 -68.90 21.99
CA ASN A 185 -28.17 -69.16 20.93
C ASN A 185 -29.57 -69.35 21.51
N ASN A 186 -29.69 -70.09 22.61
CA ASN A 186 -30.97 -70.52 23.18
C ASN A 186 -31.41 -69.65 24.37
N ILE A 187 -30.51 -69.37 25.31
CA ILE A 187 -30.86 -68.59 26.50
C ILE A 187 -31.16 -67.14 26.07
N GLN A 188 -32.37 -66.69 26.42
CA GLN A 188 -32.88 -65.35 26.19
C GLN A 188 -33.01 -64.56 27.49
N THR A 189 -33.10 -65.25 28.63
CA THR A 189 -33.35 -64.59 29.92
C THR A 189 -32.51 -65.21 31.03
N ILE A 190 -31.84 -64.35 31.80
CA ILE A 190 -31.17 -64.71 33.05
C ILE A 190 -31.76 -63.85 34.16
N GLU A 191 -32.35 -64.49 35.15
CA GLU A 191 -32.89 -63.86 36.36
C GLU A 191 -31.99 -64.21 37.55
N TRP A 192 -31.71 -63.26 38.43
CA TRP A 192 -31.03 -63.54 39.71
C TRP A 192 -31.73 -62.82 40.87
N ASN A 193 -31.78 -63.51 42.01
CA ASN A 193 -32.28 -62.99 43.28
C ASN A 193 -31.22 -63.27 44.36
N ILE A 194 -30.85 -62.25 45.13
CA ILE A 194 -29.86 -62.32 46.21
C ILE A 194 -30.50 -61.80 47.50
N GLU A 195 -30.65 -62.70 48.50
CA GLU A 195 -31.31 -62.44 49.80
C GLU A 195 -32.66 -61.71 49.74
N GLU A 196 -33.45 -61.90 48.68
CA GLU A 196 -34.75 -61.23 48.44
C GLU A 196 -34.69 -59.70 48.24
N GLU A 197 -33.52 -59.07 48.40
CA GLU A 197 -33.34 -57.62 48.30
C GLU A 197 -32.66 -57.17 47.01
N HIS A 198 -31.76 -58.00 46.45
CA HIS A 198 -30.99 -57.62 45.26
C HIS A 198 -31.35 -58.52 44.07
N ASN A 199 -32.32 -58.06 43.28
CA ASN A 199 -32.86 -58.76 42.13
C ASN A 199 -32.32 -58.14 40.84
N GLY A 200 -32.06 -58.98 39.84
CA GLY A 200 -31.77 -58.49 38.51
C GLY A 200 -32.22 -59.44 37.40
N LEU A 201 -32.24 -58.87 36.21
CA LEU A 201 -32.79 -59.47 35.01
C LEU A 201 -31.95 -59.04 33.82
N ALA A 202 -31.46 -60.01 33.05
CA ALA A 202 -30.89 -59.80 31.74
C ALA A 202 -31.81 -60.45 30.70
N VAL A 203 -32.23 -59.68 29.69
CA VAL A 203 -33.08 -60.14 28.59
C VAL A 203 -32.39 -59.87 27.27
N ARG A 204 -32.41 -60.84 26.37
CA ARG A 204 -32.00 -60.68 24.98
C ARG A 204 -33.21 -60.80 24.06
N GLU A 205 -33.44 -59.75 23.30
CA GLU A 205 -34.47 -59.68 22.28
C GLU A 205 -33.83 -59.76 20.90
N HIS A 206 -34.36 -60.67 20.08
CA HIS A 206 -34.03 -60.73 18.65
C HIS A 206 -35.09 -59.95 17.88
N ILE A 207 -34.69 -58.90 17.18
CA ILE A 207 -35.63 -58.06 16.43
C ILE A 207 -35.95 -58.75 15.10
N ALA A 208 -37.06 -59.50 15.05
CA ALA A 208 -37.41 -60.37 13.93
C ALA A 208 -37.78 -59.62 12.62
N ASP A 209 -38.09 -58.33 12.71
CA ASP A 209 -38.46 -57.49 11.56
C ASP A 209 -37.24 -56.99 10.75
N THR A 210 -36.02 -57.44 11.09
CA THR A 210 -34.80 -57.13 10.36
C THR A 210 -34.25 -58.38 9.66
N ASP A 211 -33.78 -58.22 8.41
CA ASP A 211 -33.09 -59.30 7.68
C ASP A 211 -31.73 -59.64 8.33
N GLU A 212 -31.26 -58.77 9.22
CA GLU A 212 -30.02 -58.88 9.98
C GLU A 212 -30.25 -59.44 11.40
N GLU A 213 -29.26 -60.16 11.99
CA GLU A 213 -29.30 -60.57 13.41
C GLU A 213 -29.06 -59.35 14.33
N LEU A 214 -30.08 -58.48 14.41
CA LEU A 214 -30.10 -57.33 15.32
C LEU A 214 -30.54 -57.79 16.71
N ILE A 215 -29.67 -57.56 17.68
CA ILE A 215 -29.84 -58.02 19.06
C ILE A 215 -29.91 -56.82 19.98
N LYS A 216 -30.98 -56.75 20.79
CA LYS A 216 -31.08 -55.86 21.95
C LYS A 216 -30.86 -56.67 23.21
N ILE A 217 -29.97 -56.21 24.08
CA ILE A 217 -29.77 -56.80 25.41
C ILE A 217 -30.08 -55.74 26.45
N SER A 218 -31.01 -56.06 27.34
CA SER A 218 -31.48 -55.19 28.41
C SER A 218 -31.09 -55.81 29.74
N ILE A 219 -30.39 -55.04 30.58
CA ILE A 219 -30.02 -55.45 31.93
C ILE A 219 -30.67 -54.51 32.92
N THR A 220 -31.35 -55.07 33.92
CA THR A 220 -31.90 -54.34 35.06
C THR A 220 -31.31 -54.93 36.33
N ASN A 221 -30.72 -54.09 37.17
CA ASN A 221 -30.16 -54.51 38.45
C ASN A 221 -30.68 -53.56 39.55
N SER A 222 -31.24 -54.11 40.61
CA SER A 222 -31.67 -53.34 41.79
C SER A 222 -30.52 -52.56 42.43
N SER A 223 -29.27 -52.99 42.26
CA SER A 223 -28.08 -52.27 42.72
C SER A 223 -27.82 -50.95 41.98
N ASN A 224 -28.40 -50.76 40.78
CA ASN A 224 -28.34 -49.53 39.97
C ASN A 224 -29.68 -48.77 39.98
N ASP A 225 -30.30 -48.60 41.15
CA ASP A 225 -31.62 -47.97 41.32
C ASP A 225 -32.77 -48.62 40.50
N GLY A 226 -32.57 -49.83 39.98
CA GLY A 226 -33.53 -50.51 39.10
C GLY A 226 -33.63 -49.90 37.69
N LEU A 227 -32.66 -49.07 37.28
CA LEU A 227 -32.60 -48.55 35.91
C LEU A 227 -32.28 -49.68 34.92
N GLN A 228 -33.03 -49.70 33.82
CA GLN A 228 -32.77 -50.60 32.70
C GLN A 228 -31.69 -50.01 31.79
N GLU A 229 -30.65 -50.80 31.52
CA GLU A 229 -29.57 -50.47 30.59
C GLU A 229 -29.67 -51.30 29.33
N ASP A 230 -29.86 -50.64 28.19
CA ASP A 230 -29.99 -51.27 26.88
C ASP A 230 -28.69 -51.17 26.08
N ALA A 231 -28.30 -52.29 25.45
CA ALA A 231 -27.23 -52.33 24.47
C ALA A 231 -27.68 -53.02 23.19
N TRP A 232 -27.30 -52.44 22.06
CA TRP A 232 -27.68 -52.90 20.73
C TRP A 232 -26.46 -53.44 19.99
N PHE A 233 -26.61 -54.60 19.35
CA PHE A 233 -25.54 -55.26 18.63
C PHE A 233 -26.04 -55.78 17.29
N LEU A 234 -25.19 -55.65 16.27
CA LEU A 234 -25.34 -56.39 15.02
C LEU A 234 -24.40 -57.60 15.09
N ARG A 235 -24.97 -58.80 15.11
CA ARG A 235 -24.21 -60.03 15.23
C ARG A 235 -24.08 -60.72 13.87
N PHE A 236 -22.90 -61.23 13.57
CA PHE A 236 -22.66 -62.07 12.40
C PHE A 236 -22.08 -63.40 12.85
N GLN A 237 -22.52 -64.49 12.25
CA GLN A 237 -22.06 -65.83 12.59
C GLN A 237 -21.74 -66.65 11.35
N LYS A 238 -20.73 -67.52 11.45
CA LYS A 238 -20.33 -68.43 10.36
C LYS A 238 -19.97 -69.80 10.91
N ALA A 239 -20.42 -70.84 10.23
CA ALA A 239 -20.08 -72.23 10.57
C ALA A 239 -18.60 -72.52 10.25
N LEU A 240 -17.97 -73.34 11.07
CA LEU A 240 -16.57 -73.74 10.90
C LEU A 240 -16.49 -75.14 10.29
N GLU A 241 -16.03 -75.25 9.05
CA GLU A 241 -16.02 -76.50 8.26
C GLU A 241 -15.34 -77.67 8.99
N LYS A 242 -14.22 -77.41 9.68
CA LYS A 242 -13.45 -78.42 10.42
C LYS A 242 -13.97 -78.73 11.84
N HIS A 243 -14.96 -77.96 12.33
CA HIS A 243 -15.44 -78.04 13.72
C HIS A 243 -16.94 -78.42 13.82
N GLY A 244 -17.51 -79.01 12.75
CA GLY A 244 -18.87 -79.53 12.76
C GLY A 244 -19.95 -78.44 12.84
N LYS A 245 -20.80 -78.50 13.88
CA LYS A 245 -21.90 -77.52 14.08
C LYS A 245 -21.45 -76.22 14.75
N LEU A 246 -20.19 -76.12 15.17
CA LEU A 246 -19.67 -74.96 15.87
C LEU A 246 -19.52 -73.77 14.92
N LYS A 247 -19.72 -72.56 15.47
CA LYS A 247 -19.68 -71.30 14.72
C LYS A 247 -18.65 -70.35 15.35
N CYS A 248 -18.01 -69.54 14.52
CA CYS A 248 -17.41 -68.29 14.97
C CYS A 248 -18.42 -67.15 14.81
N SER A 249 -18.22 -66.06 15.53
CA SER A 249 -19.10 -64.90 15.47
C SER A 249 -18.35 -63.61 15.76
N ILE A 250 -18.86 -62.52 15.20
CA ILE A 250 -18.49 -61.16 15.61
C ILE A 250 -19.74 -60.40 16.01
N ALA A 251 -19.60 -59.44 16.92
CA ALA A 251 -20.67 -58.52 17.25
C ALA A 251 -20.18 -57.08 17.23
N LEU A 252 -20.91 -56.23 16.52
CA LEU A 252 -20.65 -54.82 16.35
C LEU A 252 -21.63 -54.02 17.20
N LYS A 253 -21.13 -53.20 18.12
CA LYS A 253 -21.98 -52.38 18.99
C LYS A 253 -22.59 -51.23 18.19
N LEU A 254 -23.89 -50.99 18.41
CA LEU A 254 -24.65 -49.93 17.76
C LEU A 254 -24.99 -48.82 18.74
N GLY A 255 -25.03 -47.58 18.25
CA GLY A 255 -25.54 -46.41 18.96
C GLY A 255 -26.54 -45.65 18.08
N PHE A 256 -27.51 -44.98 18.70
CA PHE A 256 -28.44 -44.12 17.98
C PHE A 256 -27.71 -42.87 17.44
N ARG A 257 -28.10 -42.42 16.25
CA ARG A 257 -27.59 -41.20 15.64
C ARG A 257 -28.08 -39.94 16.36
N LYS A 258 -29.24 -40.03 17.02
CA LYS A 258 -29.81 -38.97 17.85
C LYS A 258 -29.77 -39.41 19.30
N GLU A 259 -29.15 -38.61 20.16
CA GLU A 259 -29.02 -38.93 21.59
C GLU A 259 -30.38 -39.04 22.30
N SER A 260 -31.41 -38.33 21.83
CA SER A 260 -32.76 -38.39 22.41
C SER A 260 -33.56 -39.64 22.02
N GLN A 261 -33.04 -40.46 21.10
CA GLN A 261 -33.72 -41.67 20.64
C GLN A 261 -33.22 -42.87 21.44
N THR A 262 -34.15 -43.63 22.03
CA THR A 262 -33.86 -44.82 22.85
C THR A 262 -34.35 -46.13 22.24
N ASP A 263 -35.26 -46.07 21.26
CA ASP A 263 -35.84 -47.23 20.58
C ASP A 263 -35.92 -47.03 19.06
N LEU A 264 -36.12 -48.12 18.33
CA LEU A 264 -36.24 -48.13 16.87
C LEU A 264 -37.59 -47.62 16.38
N ASP A 265 -37.59 -46.80 15.33
CA ASP A 265 -38.77 -46.44 14.55
C ASP A 265 -38.90 -47.39 13.37
N SER A 266 -39.87 -48.30 13.40
CA SER A 266 -40.08 -49.33 12.36
C SER A 266 -40.28 -48.79 10.93
N ARG A 267 -40.55 -47.48 10.77
CA ARG A 267 -40.74 -46.84 9.47
C ARG A 267 -39.46 -46.35 8.80
N LYS A 268 -38.29 -46.42 9.45
CA LYS A 268 -37.02 -45.97 8.86
C LYS A 268 -36.00 -47.12 8.86
N SER A 269 -35.16 -47.15 7.83
CA SER A 269 -34.05 -48.11 7.77
C SER A 269 -33.10 -47.97 8.96
N LEU A 270 -32.44 -49.06 9.33
CA LEU A 270 -31.48 -49.11 10.42
C LEU A 270 -30.36 -48.06 10.25
N SER A 271 -29.81 -47.93 9.05
CA SER A 271 -28.75 -46.98 8.69
C SER A 271 -29.10 -45.51 8.89
N ARG A 272 -30.40 -45.14 8.85
CA ARG A 272 -30.87 -43.77 9.10
C ARG A 272 -31.00 -43.42 10.58
N GLN A 273 -31.02 -44.42 11.46
CA GLN A 273 -31.32 -44.25 12.88
C GLN A 273 -30.15 -44.62 13.77
N MET A 274 -29.36 -45.62 13.36
CA MET A 274 -28.24 -46.14 14.11
C MET A 274 -26.93 -46.00 13.35
N LYS A 275 -25.84 -46.07 14.09
CA LYS A 275 -24.47 -46.15 13.58
C LYS A 275 -23.69 -47.15 14.41
N ILE A 276 -22.66 -47.74 13.81
CA ILE A 276 -21.75 -48.62 14.52
C ILE A 276 -20.79 -47.75 15.33
N ILE A 277 -20.55 -48.13 16.58
CA ILE A 277 -19.67 -47.41 17.50
C ILE A 277 -18.57 -48.34 18.03
N PRO A 278 -17.38 -47.81 18.36
CA PRO A 278 -16.33 -48.60 18.98
C PRO A 278 -16.78 -49.20 20.32
N ALA A 279 -16.50 -50.48 20.53
CA ALA A 279 -16.65 -51.16 21.81
C ALA A 279 -15.29 -51.41 22.48
N ASP A 280 -15.30 -51.82 23.75
CA ASP A 280 -14.13 -52.46 24.36
C ASP A 280 -14.19 -53.95 24.03
N GLY A 281 -13.59 -54.32 22.90
CA GLY A 281 -13.76 -55.64 22.30
C GLY A 281 -13.18 -56.75 23.17
N GLN A 282 -13.99 -57.74 23.49
CA GLN A 282 -13.58 -58.94 24.22
C GLN A 282 -13.57 -60.16 23.30
N LEU A 283 -12.73 -61.14 23.64
CA LEU A 283 -12.81 -62.47 23.08
C LEU A 283 -13.66 -63.34 24.00
N CYS A 284 -14.67 -63.98 23.42
CA CYS A 284 -15.59 -64.86 24.11
C CYS A 284 -15.42 -66.31 23.65
N VAL A 285 -15.53 -67.23 24.60
CA VAL A 285 -15.78 -68.65 24.36
C VAL A 285 -17.17 -68.93 24.95
N PHE A 286 -18.20 -68.51 24.20
CA PHE A 286 -19.58 -68.22 24.68
C PHE A 286 -19.66 -67.06 25.68
N PHE A 287 -18.80 -67.05 26.69
CA PHE A 287 -18.66 -65.99 27.69
C PHE A 287 -17.28 -65.31 27.59
N PRO A 288 -17.11 -64.08 28.11
CA PRO A 288 -15.83 -63.38 28.08
C PRO A 288 -14.67 -64.17 28.69
N ALA A 289 -13.55 -64.24 27.99
CA ALA A 289 -12.28 -64.69 28.54
C ALA A 289 -11.63 -63.50 29.27
N GLU A 290 -11.94 -63.32 30.57
CA GLU A 290 -11.62 -62.11 31.34
C GLU A 290 -10.11 -61.74 31.40
N LYS A 291 -9.21 -62.70 31.22
CA LYS A 291 -7.75 -62.46 31.19
C LYS A 291 -7.20 -62.22 29.77
N GLU A 292 -8.04 -62.28 28.73
CA GLU A 292 -7.65 -61.88 27.37
C GLU A 292 -7.71 -60.36 27.22
N THR A 293 -6.74 -59.81 26.51
CA THR A 293 -6.76 -58.41 26.06
C THR A 293 -6.64 -58.37 24.55
N THR A 294 -7.77 -58.17 23.87
CA THR A 294 -7.81 -58.17 22.40
C THR A 294 -7.34 -56.84 21.80
N LYS A 295 -7.66 -55.73 22.50
CA LYS A 295 -7.57 -54.32 22.02
C LYS A 295 -8.39 -53.99 20.76
N LEU A 296 -9.19 -54.94 20.28
CA LEU A 296 -10.12 -54.73 19.18
C LEU A 296 -11.28 -53.85 19.64
N LYS A 297 -12.00 -53.24 18.69
CA LYS A 297 -13.18 -52.42 18.97
C LYS A 297 -14.51 -53.11 18.67
N LEU A 298 -14.46 -54.43 18.53
CA LEU A 298 -15.58 -55.32 18.26
C LEU A 298 -15.43 -56.60 19.09
N TYR A 299 -16.55 -57.27 19.38
CA TYR A 299 -16.54 -58.52 20.12
C TYR A 299 -16.34 -59.70 19.19
N VAL A 300 -15.55 -60.68 19.63
CA VAL A 300 -15.25 -61.89 18.87
C VAL A 300 -15.64 -63.09 19.69
N ASN A 301 -16.30 -64.07 19.07
CA ASN A 301 -16.63 -65.33 19.70
C ASN A 301 -16.25 -66.51 18.81
N GLY A 302 -15.83 -67.59 19.43
CA GLY A 302 -15.54 -68.83 18.72
C GLY A 302 -15.25 -69.99 19.68
N PRO A 303 -15.20 -71.22 19.14
CA PRO A 303 -14.90 -72.41 19.92
C PRO A 303 -13.40 -72.53 20.20
N TYR A 304 -12.79 -71.49 20.77
CA TYR A 304 -11.35 -71.45 21.00
C TYR A 304 -10.93 -72.43 22.09
N ALA A 305 -9.79 -73.08 21.88
CA ALA A 305 -9.07 -73.84 22.88
C ALA A 305 -8.60 -72.92 24.03
N ALA A 306 -9.30 -72.99 25.15
CA ALA A 306 -9.07 -72.17 26.34
C ALA A 306 -8.01 -72.74 27.30
N THR A 307 -7.56 -71.93 28.25
CA THR A 307 -6.82 -72.36 29.44
C THR A 307 -7.72 -73.18 30.39
N ILE A 308 -7.14 -73.84 31.40
CA ILE A 308 -7.90 -74.72 32.32
C ILE A 308 -9.00 -73.95 33.06
N ASP A 309 -8.70 -72.71 33.46
CA ASP A 309 -9.61 -71.78 34.11
C ASP A 309 -10.53 -71.03 33.13
N ARG A 310 -10.41 -71.29 31.82
CA ARG A 310 -11.15 -70.66 30.71
C ARG A 310 -11.11 -69.13 30.63
N ALA A 311 -10.27 -68.50 31.45
CA ALA A 311 -10.12 -67.06 31.48
C ALA A 311 -9.25 -66.53 30.32
N SER A 312 -8.55 -67.39 29.59
CA SER A 312 -7.71 -67.04 28.43
C SER A 312 -7.67 -68.16 27.39
N ILE A 313 -7.09 -67.92 26.21
CA ILE A 313 -6.95 -68.88 25.12
C ILE A 313 -5.50 -69.18 24.77
N LYS A 314 -5.26 -70.37 24.21
CA LYS A 314 -3.91 -70.79 23.79
C LYS A 314 -3.60 -70.23 22.40
N HIS A 315 -2.93 -69.07 22.32
CA HIS A 315 -2.67 -68.39 21.04
C HIS A 315 -1.88 -69.25 20.04
N GLU A 316 -0.97 -70.12 20.50
CA GLU A 316 -0.16 -70.99 19.64
C GLU A 316 -0.88 -72.25 19.14
N HIS A 317 -2.12 -72.49 19.58
CA HIS A 317 -2.89 -73.67 19.15
C HIS A 317 -3.34 -73.52 17.69
N GLU A 318 -3.07 -74.53 16.85
CA GLU A 318 -3.36 -74.49 15.42
C GLU A 318 -4.84 -74.17 15.12
N ASP A 319 -5.77 -74.86 15.78
CA ASP A 319 -7.20 -74.58 15.63
C ASP A 319 -7.59 -73.15 15.98
N ASN A 320 -6.96 -72.54 17.01
CA ASN A 320 -7.28 -71.16 17.39
C ASN A 320 -6.86 -70.17 16.30
N GLN A 321 -5.75 -70.44 15.63
CA GLN A 321 -5.29 -69.65 14.48
C GLN A 321 -6.27 -69.78 13.31
N GLU A 322 -6.76 -70.99 13.04
CA GLU A 322 -7.76 -71.24 11.99
C GLU A 322 -9.10 -70.57 12.30
N ILE A 323 -9.59 -70.66 13.55
CA ILE A 323 -10.82 -70.00 13.99
C ILE A 323 -10.67 -68.48 13.88
N MET A 324 -9.53 -67.91 14.27
CA MET A 324 -9.28 -66.47 14.17
C MET A 324 -9.24 -66.02 12.70
N LYS A 325 -8.65 -66.82 11.80
CA LYS A 325 -8.68 -66.56 10.37
C LYS A 325 -10.11 -66.60 9.80
N ALA A 326 -10.89 -67.60 10.15
CA ALA A 326 -12.30 -67.69 9.74
C ALA A 326 -13.14 -66.51 10.29
N THR A 327 -12.81 -66.04 11.50
CA THR A 327 -13.42 -64.84 12.10
C THR A 327 -13.02 -63.57 11.36
N ALA A 328 -11.75 -63.46 10.93
CA ALA A 328 -11.27 -62.34 10.12
C ALA A 328 -11.98 -62.29 8.75
N ASP A 329 -12.16 -63.45 8.11
CA ASP A 329 -12.91 -63.57 6.86
C ASP A 329 -14.38 -63.18 7.05
N LEU A 330 -15.00 -63.60 8.16
CA LEU A 330 -16.35 -63.19 8.54
C LEU A 330 -16.47 -61.67 8.73
N LEU A 331 -15.46 -61.02 9.33
CA LEU A 331 -15.44 -59.56 9.44
C LEU A 331 -15.44 -58.88 8.06
N VAL A 332 -14.65 -59.38 7.11
CA VAL A 332 -14.61 -58.86 5.74
C VAL A 332 -15.94 -59.08 5.01
N GLU A 333 -16.55 -60.27 5.14
CA GLU A 333 -17.88 -60.56 4.59
C GLU A 333 -18.95 -59.64 5.20
N SER A 334 -18.85 -59.39 6.52
CA SER A 334 -19.75 -58.48 7.23
C SER A 334 -19.58 -57.05 6.72
N MET A 335 -18.37 -56.59 6.42
CA MET A 335 -18.15 -55.26 5.82
C MET A 335 -18.86 -55.09 4.47
N GLU A 336 -18.88 -56.13 3.63
CA GLU A 336 -19.63 -56.11 2.36
C GLU A 336 -21.13 -56.02 2.60
N HIS A 337 -21.65 -56.77 3.57
CA HIS A 337 -23.06 -56.67 3.95
C HIS A 337 -23.40 -55.29 4.53
N LEU A 338 -22.55 -54.74 5.40
CA LEU A 338 -22.70 -53.39 5.97
C LEU A 338 -22.73 -52.30 4.91
N ARG A 339 -21.96 -52.47 3.82
CA ARG A 339 -22.03 -51.58 2.65
C ARG A 339 -23.42 -51.61 2.04
N ASP A 340 -23.93 -52.81 1.78
CA ASP A 340 -25.19 -53.01 1.06
C ASP A 340 -26.41 -52.47 1.86
N ILE A 341 -26.36 -52.50 3.19
CA ILE A 341 -27.41 -51.94 4.08
C ILE A 341 -27.14 -50.47 4.51
N GLY A 342 -26.04 -49.87 4.07
CA GLY A 342 -25.68 -48.47 4.33
C GLY A 342 -25.17 -48.18 5.75
N LEU A 343 -24.65 -49.18 6.46
CA LEU A 343 -24.01 -49.04 7.77
C LEU A 343 -22.48 -48.98 7.70
N LEU A 344 -21.88 -49.23 6.54
CA LEU A 344 -20.47 -48.98 6.29
C LEU A 344 -20.24 -47.46 6.13
N THR A 345 -20.05 -46.77 7.26
CA THR A 345 -19.91 -45.30 7.33
C THR A 345 -18.50 -44.90 7.79
N PRO A 346 -18.15 -43.60 7.75
CA PRO A 346 -16.90 -43.13 8.35
C PRO A 346 -16.77 -43.49 9.84
N ASP A 347 -17.88 -43.48 10.60
CA ASP A 347 -17.89 -43.94 12.00
C ASP A 347 -17.45 -45.41 12.14
N PHE A 348 -17.82 -46.28 11.19
CA PHE A 348 -17.42 -47.70 11.23
C PHE A 348 -15.90 -47.88 11.07
N LEU A 349 -15.22 -46.99 10.35
CA LEU A 349 -13.77 -47.06 10.20
C LEU A 349 -13.03 -46.90 11.55
N GLU A 350 -13.64 -46.26 12.55
CA GLU A 350 -13.09 -46.16 13.91
C GLU A 350 -13.07 -47.51 14.66
N VAL A 351 -13.91 -48.45 14.22
CA VAL A 351 -14.05 -49.79 14.79
C VAL A 351 -13.02 -50.77 14.23
N LEU A 352 -12.55 -50.51 13.01
CA LEU A 352 -11.60 -51.39 12.35
C LEU A 352 -10.22 -51.36 13.05
N PRO A 353 -9.55 -52.52 13.13
CA PRO A 353 -8.21 -52.60 13.70
C PRO A 353 -7.19 -51.82 12.86
N ASN A 354 -6.25 -51.14 13.52
CA ASN A 354 -5.16 -50.42 12.87
C ASN A 354 -3.80 -50.63 13.57
N ASP A 355 -2.72 -50.07 13.02
CA ASP A 355 -1.35 -50.30 13.51
C ASP A 355 -1.07 -49.74 14.89
N GLU A 356 -1.79 -48.69 15.33
CA GLU A 356 -1.60 -48.09 16.64
C GLU A 356 -2.26 -48.86 17.78
N ASP A 357 -3.10 -49.86 17.47
CA ASP A 357 -3.75 -50.68 18.49
C ASP A 357 -2.75 -51.54 19.27
N GLY A 358 -1.55 -51.78 18.73
CA GLY A 358 -0.54 -52.64 19.37
C GLY A 358 -1.08 -54.06 19.60
N LEU A 359 -1.75 -54.62 18.60
CA LEU A 359 -2.32 -55.96 18.61
C LEU A 359 -1.21 -57.02 18.73
N SER A 360 -1.48 -58.10 19.45
CA SER A 360 -0.60 -59.27 19.45
C SER A 360 -0.55 -59.92 18.06
N PRO A 361 0.44 -60.80 17.76
CA PRO A 361 0.48 -61.53 16.49
C PRO A 361 -0.80 -62.31 16.19
N PHE A 362 -1.45 -62.85 17.23
CA PHE A 362 -2.71 -63.59 17.12
C PHE A 362 -3.85 -62.70 16.59
N TYR A 363 -4.06 -61.52 17.17
CA TYR A 363 -5.13 -60.61 16.74
C TYR A 363 -4.77 -59.81 15.48
N SER A 364 -3.49 -59.72 15.13
CA SER A 364 -3.02 -59.06 13.90
C SER A 364 -3.53 -59.75 12.62
N ILE A 365 -3.97 -61.00 12.71
CA ILE A 365 -4.63 -61.73 11.60
C ILE A 365 -5.85 -60.94 11.10
N MET A 366 -6.67 -60.41 12.01
CA MET A 366 -7.84 -59.61 11.64
C MET A 366 -7.45 -58.30 10.96
N LYS A 367 -6.45 -57.60 11.52
CA LYS A 367 -5.92 -56.37 10.91
C LYS A 367 -5.45 -56.61 9.48
N ASN A 368 -4.67 -57.66 9.26
CA ASN A 368 -4.12 -57.98 7.96
C ASN A 368 -5.23 -58.32 6.94
N ALA A 369 -6.24 -59.09 7.35
CA ALA A 369 -7.40 -59.39 6.49
C ALA A 369 -8.18 -58.12 6.12
N VAL A 370 -8.41 -57.22 7.07
CA VAL A 370 -9.08 -55.93 6.82
C VAL A 370 -8.26 -55.07 5.86
N TYR A 371 -6.94 -54.93 6.07
CA TYR A 371 -6.08 -54.11 5.21
C TYR A 371 -6.05 -54.66 3.77
N ASP A 372 -5.96 -55.97 3.61
CA ASP A 372 -6.04 -56.62 2.31
C ASP A 372 -7.39 -56.39 1.62
N ALA A 373 -8.49 -56.46 2.39
CA ALA A 373 -9.82 -56.17 1.88
C ALA A 373 -9.97 -54.72 1.43
N LEU A 374 -9.56 -53.75 2.24
CA LEU A 374 -9.64 -52.31 1.93
C LEU A 374 -8.76 -51.91 0.72
N ARG A 375 -7.68 -52.64 0.45
CA ARG A 375 -6.85 -52.45 -0.75
C ARG A 375 -7.46 -53.05 -2.02
N LYS A 376 -8.21 -54.16 -1.91
CA LYS A 376 -8.71 -54.94 -3.05
C LYS A 376 -10.17 -54.65 -3.41
N LYS A 377 -10.99 -54.28 -2.43
CA LYS A 377 -12.45 -54.15 -2.55
C LYS A 377 -12.88 -52.70 -2.27
N ALA A 378 -13.98 -52.28 -2.88
CA ALA A 378 -14.61 -50.99 -2.63
C ALA A 378 -15.35 -51.01 -1.28
N LEU A 379 -14.62 -50.71 -0.21
CA LEU A 379 -15.07 -50.83 1.18
C LEU A 379 -14.72 -49.59 2.04
N ILE A 380 -14.25 -48.51 1.42
CA ILE A 380 -14.02 -47.23 2.12
C ILE A 380 -15.06 -46.23 1.61
N PRO A 381 -15.87 -45.62 2.51
CA PRO A 381 -16.90 -44.66 2.12
C PRO A 381 -16.28 -43.38 1.53
N CYS A 382 -16.88 -42.88 0.45
CA CYS A 382 -16.50 -41.69 -0.29
C CYS A 382 -17.44 -40.52 -0.01
N LEU A 383 -16.97 -39.29 -0.22
CA LEU A 383 -17.77 -38.08 0.02
C LEU A 383 -19.03 -37.98 -0.88
N ASP A 384 -18.98 -38.60 -2.06
CA ASP A 384 -20.11 -38.71 -3.00
C ASP A 384 -21.17 -39.75 -2.55
N GLY A 385 -20.93 -40.46 -1.45
CA GLY A 385 -21.81 -41.51 -0.91
C GLY A 385 -21.53 -42.91 -1.44
N GLU A 386 -20.61 -43.05 -2.40
CA GLU A 386 -20.18 -44.34 -2.95
C GLU A 386 -19.05 -44.95 -2.10
N TYR A 387 -18.51 -46.08 -2.58
CA TYR A 387 -17.40 -46.79 -1.95
C TYR A 387 -16.23 -46.97 -2.92
N GLU A 388 -15.01 -46.93 -2.41
CA GLU A 388 -13.80 -47.14 -3.22
C GLU A 388 -12.73 -47.90 -2.42
N LYS A 389 -11.76 -48.48 -3.13
CA LYS A 389 -10.57 -49.10 -2.53
C LYS A 389 -9.51 -48.06 -2.19
N ALA A 390 -8.59 -48.41 -1.29
CA ALA A 390 -7.56 -47.48 -0.80
C ALA A 390 -6.78 -46.74 -1.91
N GLY A 391 -6.35 -47.44 -2.96
CA GLY A 391 -5.55 -46.85 -4.04
C GLY A 391 -6.30 -45.87 -4.96
N GLY A 392 -7.62 -45.73 -4.83
CA GLY A 392 -8.44 -44.77 -5.57
C GLY A 392 -8.90 -43.58 -4.73
N LEU A 393 -8.26 -43.33 -3.58
CA LEU A 393 -8.71 -42.35 -2.60
C LEU A 393 -7.64 -41.34 -2.22
N ALA A 394 -8.11 -40.17 -1.81
CA ALA A 394 -7.38 -39.16 -1.10
C ALA A 394 -8.19 -38.70 0.10
N ARG A 395 -7.50 -38.03 1.02
CA ARG A 395 -8.07 -37.49 2.25
C ARG A 395 -7.59 -36.06 2.44
N GLY A 396 -8.43 -35.24 3.06
CA GLY A 396 -8.16 -33.81 3.22
C GLY A 396 -9.08 -33.21 4.27
N PRO A 397 -8.80 -31.96 4.70
CA PRO A 397 -9.68 -31.25 5.62
C PRO A 397 -11.01 -30.94 4.93
N LYS A 398 -12.09 -30.91 5.72
CA LYS A 398 -13.46 -30.71 5.21
C LYS A 398 -13.59 -29.46 4.35
N GLU A 399 -12.96 -28.35 4.78
CA GLU A 399 -12.98 -27.09 4.05
C GLU A 399 -12.40 -27.21 2.62
N LEU A 400 -11.45 -28.12 2.42
CA LEU A 400 -10.88 -28.40 1.11
C LEU A 400 -11.78 -29.34 0.32
N THR A 401 -12.23 -30.44 0.91
CA THR A 401 -13.06 -31.45 0.22
C THR A 401 -14.44 -30.94 -0.18
N ASP A 402 -14.97 -29.94 0.53
CA ASP A 402 -16.25 -29.29 0.20
C ASP A 402 -16.19 -28.46 -1.10
N ILE A 403 -14.98 -28.07 -1.57
CA ILE A 403 -14.78 -27.15 -2.70
C ILE A 403 -14.04 -27.84 -3.86
N ILE A 404 -13.00 -28.61 -3.55
CA ILE A 404 -12.18 -29.30 -4.54
C ILE A 404 -12.89 -30.61 -4.89
N ASP A 405 -13.66 -30.64 -5.98
CA ASP A 405 -14.28 -31.87 -6.47
C ASP A 405 -13.29 -32.77 -7.22
N ALA A 406 -13.77 -33.89 -7.77
CA ALA A 406 -12.93 -34.82 -8.56
C ALA A 406 -12.30 -34.14 -9.79
N THR A 407 -12.97 -33.17 -10.42
CA THR A 407 -12.40 -32.45 -11.57
C THR A 407 -11.30 -31.48 -11.15
N ALA A 408 -11.46 -30.85 -9.99
CA ALA A 408 -10.48 -29.99 -9.37
C ALA A 408 -9.27 -30.78 -8.87
N LEU A 409 -9.45 -32.02 -8.40
CA LEU A 409 -8.36 -32.92 -8.03
C LEU A 409 -7.42 -33.18 -9.22
N VAL A 410 -7.96 -33.54 -10.38
CA VAL A 410 -7.17 -33.70 -11.61
C VAL A 410 -6.48 -32.39 -11.98
N ALA A 411 -7.24 -31.29 -11.95
CA ALA A 411 -6.76 -30.00 -12.39
C ALA A 411 -5.67 -29.40 -11.46
N LEU A 412 -5.71 -29.67 -10.16
CA LEU A 412 -4.77 -29.12 -9.17
C LEU A 412 -3.62 -30.08 -8.84
N PHE A 413 -3.91 -31.37 -8.70
CA PHE A 413 -2.95 -32.36 -8.20
C PHE A 413 -2.49 -33.36 -9.26
N ASN A 414 -2.98 -33.28 -10.50
CA ASN A 414 -2.70 -34.23 -11.59
C ASN A 414 -3.07 -35.68 -11.25
N ASP A 415 -4.05 -35.88 -10.36
CA ASP A 415 -4.52 -37.21 -9.99
C ASP A 415 -5.89 -37.48 -10.62
N ASP A 416 -5.90 -38.23 -11.72
CA ASP A 416 -7.08 -38.54 -12.52
C ASP A 416 -7.88 -39.76 -12.02
N LYS A 417 -7.47 -40.36 -10.89
CA LYS A 417 -8.00 -41.64 -10.41
C LYS A 417 -8.52 -41.62 -8.97
N VAL A 418 -8.64 -40.44 -8.37
CA VAL A 418 -8.81 -40.32 -6.93
C VAL A 418 -10.10 -39.60 -6.52
N LYS A 419 -10.85 -40.22 -5.62
CA LYS A 419 -12.01 -39.65 -4.92
C LYS A 419 -11.66 -39.23 -3.49
N TRP A 420 -12.47 -38.36 -2.88
CA TRP A 420 -12.32 -38.06 -1.45
C TRP A 420 -12.92 -39.14 -0.58
N ALA A 421 -12.13 -39.64 0.37
CA ALA A 421 -12.64 -40.43 1.49
C ALA A 421 -13.59 -39.57 2.34
N ALA A 422 -14.71 -40.16 2.77
CA ALA A 422 -15.73 -39.43 3.51
C ALA A 422 -15.29 -39.09 4.94
N GLY A 423 -15.32 -37.79 5.28
CA GLY A 423 -15.56 -37.29 6.63
C GLY A 423 -14.67 -37.80 7.77
N VAL A 424 -13.39 -38.04 7.50
CA VAL A 424 -12.43 -38.51 8.51
C VAL A 424 -11.77 -37.35 9.23
N MET A 425 -11.89 -37.30 10.56
CA MET A 425 -11.26 -36.26 11.38
C MET A 425 -9.75 -36.50 11.45
N ARG A 426 -8.93 -35.46 11.21
CA ARG A 426 -7.47 -35.57 11.28
C ARG A 426 -7.01 -36.13 12.64
N ASN A 427 -6.07 -37.07 12.61
CA ASN A 427 -5.52 -37.79 13.77
C ASN A 427 -6.51 -38.72 14.52
N SER A 428 -7.74 -38.93 14.03
CA SER A 428 -8.65 -39.95 14.54
C SER A 428 -8.16 -41.37 14.22
N ARG A 429 -8.81 -42.42 14.76
CA ARG A 429 -8.39 -43.80 14.45
C ARG A 429 -8.63 -44.12 12.98
N SER A 430 -9.73 -43.63 12.41
CA SER A 430 -9.99 -43.78 10.98
C SER A 430 -8.93 -43.07 10.13
N ASP A 431 -8.45 -41.88 10.51
CA ASP A 431 -7.37 -41.18 9.78
C ASP A 431 -6.05 -41.96 9.82
N LYS A 432 -5.75 -42.57 10.97
CA LYS A 432 -4.57 -43.42 11.15
C LYS A 432 -4.69 -44.71 10.33
N LEU A 433 -5.85 -45.34 10.31
CA LEU A 433 -6.15 -46.49 9.44
C LEU A 433 -5.93 -46.13 7.96
N LEU A 434 -6.50 -45.01 7.49
CA LEU A 434 -6.32 -44.56 6.10
C LEU A 434 -4.85 -44.20 5.80
N THR A 435 -4.13 -43.65 6.77
CA THR A 435 -2.68 -43.38 6.66
C THR A 435 -1.88 -44.67 6.47
N SER A 436 -2.17 -45.71 7.24
CA SER A 436 -1.54 -47.04 7.12
C SER A 436 -1.84 -47.76 5.80
N LEU A 437 -2.89 -47.33 5.09
CA LEU A 437 -3.23 -47.82 3.75
C LEU A 437 -2.56 -47.01 2.63
N ASP A 438 -1.62 -46.11 2.96
CA ASP A 438 -0.90 -45.23 2.05
C ASP A 438 -1.81 -44.28 1.25
N ILE A 439 -2.95 -43.91 1.82
CA ILE A 439 -3.90 -42.99 1.18
C ILE A 439 -3.35 -41.55 1.31
N PRO A 440 -3.12 -40.83 0.20
CA PRO A 440 -2.51 -39.50 0.20
C PRO A 440 -3.36 -38.47 0.96
N TYR A 441 -2.69 -37.59 1.71
CA TYR A 441 -3.31 -36.47 2.40
C TYR A 441 -3.00 -35.17 1.67
N TYR A 442 -4.04 -34.46 1.24
CA TYR A 442 -3.94 -33.11 0.69
C TYR A 442 -4.44 -32.11 1.72
N GLY A 443 -3.50 -31.40 2.36
CA GLY A 443 -3.76 -30.34 3.30
C GLY A 443 -3.66 -28.95 2.67
N TYR A 444 -3.59 -27.94 3.55
CA TYR A 444 -3.43 -26.55 3.13
C TYR A 444 -2.09 -26.31 2.43
N LYS A 445 -1.02 -26.92 2.92
CA LYS A 445 0.31 -26.87 2.29
C LYS A 445 0.28 -27.42 0.86
N GLU A 446 -0.25 -28.62 0.67
CA GLU A 446 -0.32 -29.27 -0.64
C GLU A 446 -1.17 -28.46 -1.61
N LEU A 447 -2.26 -27.86 -1.14
CA LEU A 447 -3.08 -26.95 -1.95
C LEU A 447 -2.29 -25.72 -2.42
N ILE A 448 -1.56 -25.06 -1.51
CA ILE A 448 -0.74 -23.88 -1.86
C ILE A 448 0.35 -24.28 -2.86
N ASP A 449 1.06 -25.38 -2.60
CA ASP A 449 2.13 -25.85 -3.47
C ASP A 449 1.56 -26.21 -4.87
N ALA A 450 0.37 -26.82 -4.94
CA ALA A 450 -0.32 -27.10 -6.19
C ALA A 450 -0.69 -25.82 -6.95
N VAL A 451 -1.25 -24.82 -6.26
CA VAL A 451 -1.62 -23.53 -6.87
C VAL A 451 -0.39 -22.77 -7.36
N GLN A 452 0.66 -22.67 -6.54
CA GLN A 452 1.92 -22.04 -6.90
C GLN A 452 2.56 -22.70 -8.13
N ASN A 453 2.58 -24.04 -8.19
CA ASN A 453 3.19 -24.78 -9.30
C ASN A 453 2.40 -24.65 -10.60
N LYS A 454 1.07 -24.56 -10.54
CA LYS A 454 0.21 -24.53 -11.73
C LYS A 454 -0.13 -23.13 -12.22
N TYR A 455 -0.26 -22.17 -11.32
CA TYR A 455 -0.74 -20.82 -11.62
C TYR A 455 0.26 -19.72 -11.25
N GLY A 456 1.35 -20.04 -10.57
CA GLY A 456 2.38 -19.07 -10.23
C GLY A 456 3.23 -18.69 -11.44
N TYR A 457 3.43 -17.39 -11.65
CA TYR A 457 4.31 -16.84 -12.66
C TYR A 457 5.75 -16.76 -12.14
N GLN A 458 6.70 -17.43 -12.80
CA GLN A 458 8.14 -17.28 -12.55
C GLN A 458 8.87 -16.98 -13.86
N ARG A 459 10.01 -16.27 -13.80
CA ARG A 459 10.78 -15.77 -14.96
C ARG A 459 11.08 -16.81 -16.05
N TYR A 460 11.00 -18.10 -15.74
CA TYR A 460 11.26 -19.23 -16.65
C TYR A 460 10.11 -20.26 -16.76
N TRP A 461 9.01 -20.09 -16.02
CA TRP A 461 7.87 -21.00 -16.00
C TRP A 461 6.57 -20.21 -16.14
N ARG A 462 5.83 -20.50 -17.21
CA ARG A 462 4.47 -19.98 -17.39
C ARG A 462 3.46 -20.89 -16.69
N PRO A 463 2.32 -20.36 -16.24
CA PRO A 463 1.21 -21.16 -15.76
C PRO A 463 0.80 -22.27 -16.73
N ASP A 464 0.32 -23.38 -16.18
CA ASP A 464 -0.16 -24.52 -16.95
C ASP A 464 -1.41 -24.12 -17.74
N TYR A 465 -1.27 -24.06 -19.06
CA TYR A 465 -2.35 -23.68 -19.98
C TYR A 465 -3.61 -24.54 -19.82
N ARG A 466 -3.48 -25.84 -19.55
CA ARG A 466 -4.65 -26.73 -19.34
C ARG A 466 -5.33 -26.43 -18.02
N ALA A 467 -4.56 -26.16 -16.97
CA ALA A 467 -5.08 -25.77 -15.66
C ALA A 467 -5.83 -24.43 -15.74
N LEU A 468 -5.26 -23.41 -16.40
CA LEU A 468 -5.90 -22.12 -16.63
C LEU A 468 -7.21 -22.26 -17.42
N LYS A 469 -7.21 -23.09 -18.49
CA LYS A 469 -8.41 -23.34 -19.29
C LYS A 469 -9.52 -24.03 -18.49
N TRP A 470 -9.16 -24.88 -17.52
CA TRP A 470 -10.13 -25.47 -16.59
C TRP A 470 -10.64 -24.43 -15.59
N LEU A 471 -9.75 -23.66 -14.97
CA LEU A 471 -10.08 -22.64 -13.97
C LEU A 471 -11.05 -21.58 -14.54
N LYS A 472 -10.83 -21.16 -15.79
CA LYS A 472 -11.69 -20.21 -16.53
C LYS A 472 -13.15 -20.65 -16.65
N LYS A 473 -13.44 -21.96 -16.63
CA LYS A 473 -14.81 -22.50 -16.77
C LYS A 473 -15.61 -22.45 -15.46
N GLN A 474 -14.97 -22.15 -14.33
CA GLN A 474 -15.61 -22.18 -13.03
C GLN A 474 -16.53 -20.96 -12.81
N SER A 475 -17.60 -21.18 -12.04
CA SER A 475 -18.59 -20.14 -11.72
C SER A 475 -18.06 -19.16 -10.68
N ASP A 476 -18.68 -17.98 -10.58
CA ASP A 476 -18.29 -16.96 -9.61
C ASP A 476 -18.47 -17.45 -8.16
N GLY A 477 -19.52 -18.22 -7.87
CA GLY A 477 -19.72 -18.85 -6.56
C GLY A 477 -18.66 -19.90 -6.22
N TRP A 478 -18.12 -20.59 -7.23
CA TRP A 478 -16.98 -21.48 -7.03
C TRP A 478 -15.70 -20.69 -6.71
N PHE A 479 -15.39 -19.63 -7.47
CA PHE A 479 -14.25 -18.74 -7.20
C PHE A 479 -14.32 -18.09 -5.83
N GLN A 480 -15.50 -17.63 -5.43
CA GLN A 480 -15.77 -17.10 -4.09
C GLN A 480 -15.39 -18.10 -3.00
N SER A 481 -15.77 -19.37 -3.16
CA SER A 481 -15.45 -20.43 -2.20
C SER A 481 -13.95 -20.76 -2.23
N PHE A 482 -13.38 -20.87 -3.43
CA PHE A 482 -11.97 -21.16 -3.65
C PHE A 482 -11.04 -20.09 -3.06
N TYR A 483 -11.32 -18.79 -3.28
CA TYR A 483 -10.53 -17.70 -2.70
C TYR A 483 -10.63 -17.66 -1.16
N LEU A 484 -11.78 -17.97 -0.59
CA LEU A 484 -11.91 -18.09 0.88
C LEU A 484 -11.16 -19.31 1.44
N LEU A 485 -11.09 -20.41 0.69
CA LEU A 485 -10.25 -21.56 1.01
C LEU A 485 -8.77 -21.18 0.96
N LEU A 486 -8.31 -20.52 -0.10
CA LEU A 486 -6.93 -20.05 -0.23
C LEU A 486 -6.58 -19.05 0.86
N SER A 487 -7.45 -18.08 1.17
CA SER A 487 -7.32 -17.19 2.33
C SER A 487 -7.20 -17.93 3.67
N THR A 488 -7.73 -19.14 3.76
CA THR A 488 -7.56 -20.00 4.95
C THR A 488 -6.24 -20.73 4.92
N ALA A 489 -5.89 -21.28 3.75
CA ALA A 489 -4.67 -22.02 3.55
C ALA A 489 -3.44 -21.14 3.77
N THR A 490 -3.33 -20.01 3.07
CA THR A 490 -2.16 -19.11 3.11
C THR A 490 -1.93 -18.58 4.52
N ARG A 491 -3.00 -18.19 5.22
CA ARG A 491 -2.90 -17.72 6.61
C ARG A 491 -2.45 -18.80 7.60
N ARG A 492 -2.92 -20.05 7.43
CA ARG A 492 -2.54 -21.16 8.33
C ARG A 492 -1.11 -21.63 8.11
N GLU A 493 -0.64 -21.57 6.86
CA GLU A 493 0.70 -21.97 6.46
C GLU A 493 1.70 -20.82 6.49
N GLU A 494 1.29 -19.62 6.94
CA GLU A 494 2.12 -18.40 6.98
C GLU A 494 2.75 -18.04 5.62
N LYS A 495 2.05 -18.34 4.52
CA LYS A 495 2.46 -18.10 3.12
C LYS A 495 1.58 -17.04 2.44
N GLU A 496 1.32 -15.93 3.12
CA GLU A 496 0.59 -14.80 2.51
C GLU A 496 1.51 -13.94 1.62
N GLU A 497 2.83 -14.13 1.71
CA GLU A 497 3.83 -13.46 0.88
C GLU A 497 3.96 -14.15 -0.50
N HIS A 498 4.18 -13.37 -1.56
CA HIS A 498 4.41 -13.83 -2.94
C HIS A 498 3.23 -14.49 -3.68
N ILE A 499 2.00 -14.35 -3.16
CA ILE A 499 0.78 -14.83 -3.84
C ILE A 499 0.27 -13.87 -4.93
N ASP A 500 0.88 -12.68 -5.04
CA ASP A 500 0.69 -11.68 -6.10
C ASP A 500 1.07 -12.21 -7.49
N SER A 501 2.01 -13.14 -7.54
CA SER A 501 2.45 -13.83 -8.76
C SER A 501 1.46 -14.85 -9.32
N TRP A 502 0.33 -15.11 -8.65
CA TRP A 502 -0.63 -16.15 -9.06
C TRP A 502 -1.64 -15.64 -10.10
N GLU A 503 -1.67 -16.27 -11.27
CA GLU A 503 -2.67 -16.03 -12.32
C GLU A 503 -3.97 -16.79 -11.98
N ILE A 504 -4.69 -16.31 -10.98
CA ILE A 504 -5.91 -16.95 -10.45
C ILE A 504 -7.10 -16.00 -10.32
N ILE A 505 -6.95 -14.71 -10.61
CA ILE A 505 -7.98 -13.69 -10.38
C ILE A 505 -8.93 -13.63 -11.58
N LYS A 506 -10.22 -13.90 -11.35
CA LYS A 506 -11.24 -13.83 -12.38
C LYS A 506 -11.79 -12.41 -12.54
N ASP A 507 -11.64 -11.85 -13.73
CA ASP A 507 -12.17 -10.52 -14.06
C ASP A 507 -13.66 -10.56 -14.47
N GLN A 508 -14.25 -9.38 -14.68
CA GLN A 508 -15.65 -9.22 -15.10
C GLN A 508 -15.97 -9.81 -16.49
N ASN A 509 -14.96 -10.01 -17.33
CA ASN A 509 -15.10 -10.62 -18.65
C ASN A 509 -14.94 -12.15 -18.60
N GLY A 510 -14.57 -12.69 -17.44
CA GLY A 510 -14.31 -14.11 -17.23
C GLY A 510 -12.91 -14.54 -17.65
N GLU A 511 -11.98 -13.62 -17.88
CA GLU A 511 -10.55 -13.91 -18.02
C GLU A 511 -9.91 -14.17 -16.66
N ILE A 512 -8.84 -14.97 -16.64
CA ILE A 512 -8.04 -15.24 -15.45
C ILE A 512 -6.73 -14.48 -15.59
N LEU A 513 -6.42 -13.64 -14.61
CA LEU A 513 -5.30 -12.70 -14.63
C LEU A 513 -4.53 -12.76 -13.30
N THR A 514 -3.34 -12.17 -13.28
CA THR A 514 -2.62 -11.84 -12.05
C THR A 514 -3.27 -10.65 -11.36
N GLY A 515 -3.24 -10.61 -10.02
CA GLY A 515 -3.94 -9.54 -9.29
C GLY A 515 -3.42 -8.14 -9.60
N ASP A 516 -2.13 -8.02 -9.96
CA ASP A 516 -1.53 -6.75 -10.37
C ASP A 516 -2.23 -6.04 -11.54
N ASP A 517 -2.91 -6.82 -12.40
CA ASP A 517 -3.64 -6.35 -13.59
C ASP A 517 -5.15 -6.16 -13.33
N VAL A 518 -5.61 -6.38 -12.09
CA VAL A 518 -7.04 -6.39 -11.74
C VAL A 518 -7.33 -5.43 -10.59
N TYR A 519 -8.47 -4.74 -10.69
CA TYR A 519 -8.94 -3.78 -9.69
C TYR A 519 -10.20 -4.27 -8.95
N PHE A 520 -10.49 -3.71 -7.78
CA PHE A 520 -11.79 -3.92 -7.14
C PHE A 520 -12.92 -3.20 -7.92
N PRO A 521 -14.13 -3.80 -8.01
CA PRO A 521 -15.27 -3.18 -8.69
C PRO A 521 -15.78 -1.92 -7.94
N MET A 522 -16.19 -0.88 -8.68
CA MET A 522 -16.78 0.35 -8.13
C MET A 522 -18.19 0.10 -7.56
N GLU A 523 -18.61 0.91 -6.59
CA GLU A 523 -19.94 0.82 -5.97
C GLU A 523 -21.09 1.13 -6.95
N ASP A 524 -20.84 2.00 -7.94
CA ASP A 524 -21.76 2.27 -9.04
C ASP A 524 -21.45 1.30 -10.20
N ASN A 525 -22.29 0.27 -10.36
CA ASN A 525 -22.30 -0.79 -11.39
C ASN A 525 -22.28 -0.29 -12.87
N SER A 526 -21.36 0.59 -13.25
CA SER A 526 -21.20 1.05 -14.62
C SER A 526 -20.17 0.17 -15.33
N ALA A 527 -20.68 -0.85 -16.00
CA ALA A 527 -19.91 -1.68 -16.93
C ALA A 527 -19.48 -0.84 -18.14
N ALA A 528 -18.37 -0.11 -18.00
CA ALA A 528 -17.59 0.48 -19.10
C ALA A 528 -16.33 1.17 -18.53
N SER A 529 -15.31 0.39 -18.20
CA SER A 529 -13.93 0.88 -18.04
C SER A 529 -13.02 0.04 -18.95
N ASN A 530 -11.90 0.61 -19.37
CA ASN A 530 -10.80 -0.13 -20.03
C ASN A 530 -9.97 -0.95 -19.01
N LEU A 531 -10.40 -1.05 -17.75
CA LEU A 531 -9.69 -1.75 -16.68
C LEU A 531 -10.38 -3.07 -16.34
N SER A 532 -9.59 -4.13 -16.15
CA SER A 532 -10.08 -5.39 -15.61
C SER A 532 -10.38 -5.23 -14.12
N THR A 533 -11.59 -5.55 -13.70
CA THR A 533 -12.05 -5.56 -12.31
C THR A 533 -12.45 -6.97 -11.89
N VAL A 534 -12.29 -7.32 -10.62
CA VAL A 534 -12.75 -8.63 -10.11
C VAL A 534 -14.25 -8.79 -10.38
N SER A 535 -14.66 -9.97 -10.87
CA SER A 535 -16.09 -10.22 -11.16
C SER A 535 -16.96 -9.96 -9.92
N ILE A 536 -18.01 -9.15 -10.10
CA ILE A 536 -18.91 -8.72 -9.02
C ILE A 536 -19.63 -9.92 -8.38
N GLY A 537 -19.97 -10.95 -9.18
CA GLY A 537 -20.65 -12.16 -8.71
C GLY A 537 -19.90 -12.90 -7.60
N ILE A 538 -18.58 -12.69 -7.47
CA ILE A 538 -17.74 -13.30 -6.43
C ILE A 538 -18.05 -12.72 -5.04
N PHE A 539 -18.58 -11.50 -4.97
CA PHE A 539 -18.93 -10.83 -3.72
C PHE A 539 -20.40 -11.00 -3.30
N GLU A 540 -21.25 -11.53 -4.18
CA GLU A 540 -22.69 -11.63 -3.93
C GLU A 540 -23.02 -12.60 -2.77
N GLY A 541 -24.02 -12.24 -1.97
CA GLY A 541 -24.50 -13.08 -0.85
C GLY A 541 -23.57 -13.18 0.37
N LEU A 542 -22.41 -12.53 0.40
CA LEU A 542 -21.49 -12.57 1.55
C LEU A 542 -21.92 -11.68 2.71
N LYS A 543 -21.87 -12.25 3.92
CA LYS A 543 -21.89 -11.46 5.17
C LYS A 543 -20.61 -10.61 5.29
N LYS A 544 -20.70 -9.49 6.02
CA LYS A 544 -19.64 -8.50 6.20
C LYS A 544 -18.26 -9.11 6.51
N ASP A 545 -18.18 -10.04 7.46
CA ASP A 545 -16.90 -10.64 7.87
C ASP A 545 -16.25 -11.48 6.77
N ARG A 546 -17.03 -12.29 6.06
CA ARG A 546 -16.52 -13.09 4.93
C ARG A 546 -16.11 -12.19 3.76
N ARG A 547 -16.85 -11.11 3.52
CA ARG A 547 -16.52 -10.11 2.49
C ARG A 547 -15.18 -9.43 2.78
N ASN A 548 -14.98 -8.97 4.02
CA ASN A 548 -13.72 -8.36 4.44
C ASN A 548 -12.54 -9.33 4.31
N ARG A 549 -12.75 -10.60 4.66
CA ARG A 549 -11.72 -11.64 4.53
C ARG A 549 -11.33 -11.89 3.07
N LEU A 550 -12.32 -11.98 2.19
CA LEU A 550 -12.10 -12.14 0.75
C LEU A 550 -11.35 -10.94 0.19
N GLN A 551 -11.73 -9.71 0.55
CA GLN A 551 -11.03 -8.49 0.13
C GLN A 551 -9.57 -8.50 0.54
N LYS A 552 -9.25 -8.81 1.80
CA LYS A 552 -7.85 -8.91 2.28
C LYS A 552 -7.03 -9.94 1.50
N PHE A 553 -7.63 -11.08 1.16
CA PHE A 553 -6.95 -12.09 0.33
C PHE A 553 -6.67 -11.57 -1.08
N LEU A 554 -7.65 -10.91 -1.70
CA LEU A 554 -7.49 -10.33 -3.04
C LEU A 554 -6.44 -9.21 -3.04
N GLU A 555 -6.40 -8.36 -2.01
CA GLU A 555 -5.35 -7.36 -1.80
C GLU A 555 -3.97 -8.00 -1.71
N ALA A 556 -3.83 -9.07 -0.92
CA ALA A 556 -2.57 -9.83 -0.81
C ALA A 556 -2.18 -10.52 -2.12
N ALA A 557 -3.16 -10.93 -2.95
CA ALA A 557 -2.95 -11.44 -4.29
C ALA A 557 -2.66 -10.36 -5.35
N GLY A 558 -2.50 -9.09 -4.94
CA GLY A 558 -2.10 -7.98 -5.81
C GLY A 558 -3.26 -7.16 -6.38
N VAL A 559 -4.52 -7.49 -6.07
CA VAL A 559 -5.70 -6.73 -6.57
C VAL A 559 -5.70 -5.34 -5.95
N LYS A 560 -5.77 -4.33 -6.82
CA LYS A 560 -5.67 -2.92 -6.42
C LYS A 560 -7.04 -2.31 -6.17
N HIS A 561 -7.15 -1.45 -5.17
CA HIS A 561 -8.26 -0.51 -5.13
C HIS A 561 -8.09 0.49 -6.27
N ILE A 562 -9.19 0.90 -6.89
CA ILE A 562 -9.16 2.03 -7.82
C ILE A 562 -8.85 3.25 -6.95
N GLY A 563 -7.63 3.77 -7.04
CA GLY A 563 -7.23 4.96 -6.30
C GLY A 563 -7.93 6.20 -6.84
N GLU A 564 -7.86 7.29 -6.07
CA GLU A 564 -8.40 8.58 -6.50
C GLU A 564 -7.79 9.03 -7.84
N LEU A 565 -6.52 8.68 -8.12
CA LEU A 565 -5.85 9.00 -9.40
C LEU A 565 -6.52 8.28 -10.57
N GLU A 566 -6.68 6.96 -10.47
CA GLU A 566 -7.28 6.13 -11.51
C GLU A 566 -8.74 6.52 -11.74
N GLU A 567 -9.46 6.91 -10.69
CA GLU A 567 -10.83 7.38 -10.80
C GLU A 567 -10.93 8.72 -11.54
N ILE A 568 -10.09 9.70 -11.19
CA ILE A 568 -10.03 11.00 -11.88
C ILE A 568 -9.63 10.79 -13.35
N GLN A 569 -8.63 9.95 -13.60
CA GLN A 569 -8.14 9.62 -14.93
C GLN A 569 -9.25 8.99 -15.79
N GLN A 570 -10.07 8.10 -15.23
CA GLN A 570 -11.24 7.54 -15.93
C GLN A 570 -12.30 8.58 -16.26
N ILE A 571 -12.62 9.48 -15.33
CA ILE A 571 -13.58 10.56 -15.59
C ILE A 571 -13.07 11.43 -16.76
N LEU A 572 -11.78 11.73 -16.77
CA LEU A 572 -11.12 12.50 -17.84
C LEU A 572 -11.19 11.79 -19.20
N ASP A 573 -10.77 10.53 -19.26
CA ASP A 573 -10.74 9.76 -20.51
C ASP A 573 -12.15 9.53 -21.09
N ARG A 574 -13.15 9.33 -20.22
CA ARG A 574 -14.53 9.05 -20.62
C ARG A 574 -15.30 10.26 -21.11
N PHE A 575 -15.03 11.45 -20.56
CA PHE A 575 -15.91 12.61 -20.73
C PHE A 575 -15.23 13.87 -21.28
N TYR A 576 -13.90 13.95 -21.25
CA TYR A 576 -13.17 15.19 -21.53
C TYR A 576 -12.04 14.99 -22.56
N THR A 577 -12.12 13.96 -23.40
CA THR A 577 -11.26 13.75 -24.58
C THR A 577 -11.91 14.33 -25.84
N GLU A 578 -11.12 14.55 -26.89
CA GLU A 578 -11.61 15.10 -28.17
C GLU A 578 -12.72 14.25 -28.80
N GLU A 579 -12.67 12.93 -28.62
CA GLU A 579 -13.62 11.97 -29.19
C GLU A 579 -14.79 11.63 -28.24
N SER A 580 -14.72 12.06 -26.97
CA SER A 580 -15.75 11.73 -25.98
C SER A 580 -17.05 12.52 -26.14
N LYS A 581 -18.17 11.87 -25.80
CA LYS A 581 -19.44 12.58 -25.63
C LYS A 581 -19.42 13.37 -24.30
N ALA A 582 -19.43 14.70 -24.42
CA ALA A 582 -19.39 15.61 -23.28
C ALA A 582 -20.49 15.32 -22.22
N PRO A 583 -20.18 15.47 -20.93
CA PRO A 583 -21.13 15.23 -19.85
C PRO A 583 -22.20 16.34 -19.81
N GLY A 584 -23.43 15.99 -19.41
CA GLY A 584 -24.46 17.00 -19.16
C GLY A 584 -24.09 17.93 -17.99
N ARG A 585 -24.59 19.18 -18.01
CA ARG A 585 -24.20 20.28 -17.10
C ARG A 585 -24.15 19.91 -15.62
N LYS A 586 -25.15 19.18 -15.10
CA LYS A 586 -25.19 18.74 -13.70
C LYS A 586 -23.99 17.83 -13.36
N ARG A 587 -23.78 16.78 -14.17
CA ARG A 587 -22.68 15.83 -14.01
C ARG A 587 -21.33 16.50 -14.20
N HIS A 588 -21.22 17.45 -15.13
CA HIS A 588 -20.01 18.25 -15.32
C HIS A 588 -19.63 19.00 -14.04
N LEU A 589 -20.58 19.70 -13.41
CA LEU A 589 -20.33 20.42 -12.15
C LEU A 589 -19.97 19.48 -11.00
N ASP A 590 -20.52 18.27 -10.95
CA ASP A 590 -20.15 17.26 -9.96
C ASP A 590 -18.71 16.76 -10.18
N HIS A 591 -18.28 16.55 -11.43
CA HIS A 591 -16.89 16.24 -11.75
C HIS A 591 -15.95 17.39 -11.35
N ILE A 592 -16.30 18.65 -11.64
CA ILE A 592 -15.50 19.82 -11.26
C ILE A 592 -15.31 19.91 -9.75
N LYS A 593 -16.35 19.67 -8.94
CA LYS A 593 -16.20 19.62 -7.47
C LYS A 593 -15.20 18.53 -7.05
N LYS A 594 -15.27 17.36 -7.67
CA LYS A 594 -14.34 16.26 -7.38
C LYS A 594 -12.90 16.61 -7.75
N PHE A 595 -12.70 17.29 -8.88
CA PHE A 595 -11.38 17.77 -9.31
C PHE A 595 -10.83 18.89 -8.40
N ILE A 596 -11.71 19.72 -7.83
CA ILE A 596 -11.34 20.72 -6.82
C ILE A 596 -10.84 20.05 -5.54
N GLU A 597 -11.51 19.00 -5.07
CA GLU A 597 -11.06 18.24 -3.88
C GLU A 597 -9.71 17.55 -4.15
N TRP A 598 -9.50 17.00 -5.35
CA TRP A 598 -8.19 16.48 -5.80
C TRP A 598 -7.08 17.55 -5.69
N ASN A 599 -7.37 18.78 -6.10
CA ASN A 599 -6.43 19.90 -5.98
C ASN A 599 -6.16 20.27 -4.51
N LYS A 600 -7.18 20.28 -3.65
CA LYS A 600 -7.03 20.57 -2.21
C LYS A 600 -6.19 19.54 -1.47
N ALA A 601 -6.21 18.29 -1.93
CA ALA A 601 -5.36 17.22 -1.39
C ALA A 601 -3.87 17.37 -1.78
N GLY A 602 -3.51 18.34 -2.63
CA GLY A 602 -2.13 18.59 -3.05
C GLY A 602 -1.61 17.63 -4.13
N ASN A 603 -2.52 16.97 -4.84
CA ASN A 603 -2.18 16.00 -5.89
C ASN A 603 -1.68 16.66 -7.19
N GLU A 604 -1.09 15.87 -8.09
CA GLU A 604 -0.52 16.39 -9.34
C GLU A 604 -1.60 16.91 -10.30
N MET A 605 -1.48 18.18 -10.69
CA MET A 605 -2.47 18.88 -11.54
C MET A 605 -2.18 18.78 -13.04
N LYS A 606 -1.00 18.29 -13.43
CA LYS A 606 -0.63 18.15 -14.86
C LYS A 606 -1.51 17.19 -15.62
N ILE A 607 -2.15 16.23 -14.93
CA ILE A 607 -3.04 15.24 -15.53
C ILE A 607 -4.21 15.90 -16.28
N PHE A 608 -4.65 17.10 -15.87
CA PHE A 608 -5.78 17.81 -16.47
C PHE A 608 -5.43 18.59 -17.74
N GLN A 609 -4.15 18.88 -18.00
CA GLN A 609 -3.73 19.86 -19.01
C GLN A 609 -4.12 19.48 -20.45
N ARG A 610 -4.22 18.17 -20.75
CA ARG A 610 -4.54 17.65 -22.08
C ARG A 610 -6.05 17.48 -22.34
N TYR A 611 -6.88 17.60 -21.30
CA TYR A 611 -8.31 17.32 -21.39
C TYR A 611 -9.13 18.60 -21.57
N PHE A 612 -10.25 18.48 -22.25
CA PHE A 612 -11.20 19.56 -22.52
C PHE A 612 -12.16 19.69 -21.33
N ILE A 613 -11.69 20.21 -20.20
CA ILE A 613 -12.42 20.17 -18.92
C ILE A 613 -13.19 21.45 -18.59
N PHE A 614 -12.98 22.55 -19.32
CA PHE A 614 -13.63 23.83 -19.01
C PHE A 614 -14.59 24.28 -20.10
N LEU A 615 -15.73 24.82 -19.71
CA LEU A 615 -16.68 25.44 -20.64
C LEU A 615 -16.23 26.85 -21.02
N ASP A 616 -16.37 27.16 -22.30
CA ASP A 616 -16.18 28.50 -22.87
C ASP A 616 -17.27 29.48 -22.40
N CYS A 617 -17.10 30.76 -22.72
CA CYS A 617 -18.03 31.81 -22.30
C CYS A 617 -19.45 31.63 -22.87
N THR A 618 -19.59 30.86 -23.96
CA THR A 618 -20.89 30.54 -24.58
C THR A 618 -21.56 29.28 -24.02
N ASP A 619 -20.90 28.51 -23.14
CA ASP A 619 -21.38 27.23 -22.57
C ASP A 619 -21.65 26.16 -23.65
N ASN A 620 -21.04 26.27 -24.82
CA ASN A 620 -21.25 25.33 -25.94
C ASN A 620 -20.04 24.42 -26.18
N TYR A 621 -18.85 24.88 -25.80
CA TYR A 621 -17.61 24.17 -26.11
C TYR A 621 -16.78 23.92 -24.85
N PHE A 622 -16.20 22.73 -24.81
CA PHE A 622 -15.20 22.38 -23.82
C PHE A 622 -13.81 22.71 -24.34
N LEU A 623 -12.99 23.31 -23.49
CA LEU A 623 -11.66 23.85 -23.77
C LEU A 623 -10.64 23.22 -22.83
N GLN A 624 -9.42 23.07 -23.34
CA GLN A 624 -8.26 22.72 -22.52
C GLN A 624 -7.87 23.90 -21.63
N PRO A 625 -7.33 23.67 -20.41
CA PRO A 625 -6.92 24.74 -19.49
C PRO A 625 -6.09 25.85 -20.14
N ARG A 626 -5.10 25.49 -20.98
CA ARG A 626 -4.22 26.45 -21.67
C ARG A 626 -4.92 27.42 -22.63
N HIS A 627 -6.13 27.07 -23.09
CA HIS A 627 -6.95 27.89 -24.00
C HIS A 627 -8.01 28.71 -23.24
N CYS A 628 -7.94 28.73 -21.91
CA CYS A 628 -8.88 29.48 -21.07
C CYS A 628 -8.16 30.62 -20.35
N TYR A 629 -8.87 31.72 -20.14
CA TYR A 629 -8.47 32.74 -19.17
C TYR A 629 -9.58 33.02 -18.15
N ILE A 630 -9.17 33.49 -16.98
CA ILE A 630 -10.03 33.84 -15.87
C ILE A 630 -10.16 35.36 -15.86
N ASP A 631 -11.38 35.88 -15.96
CA ASP A 631 -11.70 37.29 -15.74
C ASP A 631 -13.14 37.42 -15.18
N SER A 632 -13.65 38.64 -15.06
CA SER A 632 -15.00 38.94 -14.61
C SER A 632 -16.05 38.11 -15.38
N PRO A 633 -17.03 37.46 -14.71
CA PRO A 633 -17.42 37.64 -13.30
C PRO A 633 -16.77 36.67 -12.31
N LEU A 634 -15.79 35.84 -12.70
CA LEU A 634 -15.15 34.90 -11.77
C LEU A 634 -14.17 35.60 -10.80
N GLU A 635 -13.31 36.44 -11.35
CA GLU A 635 -12.35 37.27 -10.63
C GLU A 635 -11.94 38.42 -11.56
N GLU A 636 -11.86 39.66 -11.07
CA GLU A 636 -11.45 40.81 -11.89
C GLU A 636 -9.94 40.76 -12.14
N THR A 637 -9.53 40.23 -13.30
CA THR A 637 -8.11 40.16 -13.70
C THR A 637 -7.78 41.20 -14.76
N GLY A 638 -8.76 41.60 -15.57
CA GLY A 638 -8.57 42.51 -16.71
C GLY A 638 -7.98 41.85 -17.95
N LEU A 639 -7.76 40.52 -17.93
CA LEU A 639 -7.30 39.76 -19.10
C LEU A 639 -8.29 39.81 -20.27
N GLY A 640 -9.54 40.12 -19.99
CA GLY A 640 -10.58 40.34 -20.99
C GLY A 640 -10.28 41.50 -21.93
N ALA A 641 -9.51 42.52 -21.52
CA ALA A 641 -9.07 43.58 -22.43
C ALA A 641 -8.06 43.10 -23.49
N ILE A 642 -7.49 41.91 -23.30
CA ILE A 642 -6.52 41.28 -24.21
C ILE A 642 -7.20 40.21 -25.05
N TYR A 643 -8.07 39.41 -24.43
CA TYR A 643 -8.67 38.23 -25.05
C TYR A 643 -10.18 38.36 -25.37
N SER A 644 -10.88 39.42 -24.96
CA SER A 644 -12.33 39.61 -25.21
C SER A 644 -12.79 41.04 -25.49
N ASP A 645 -12.69 41.48 -26.74
CA ASP A 645 -13.42 42.68 -27.19
C ASP A 645 -13.85 42.63 -28.67
N GLY A 646 -13.69 41.50 -29.37
CA GLY A 646 -14.05 41.41 -30.80
C GLY A 646 -13.32 42.40 -31.72
N THR A 647 -12.26 43.05 -31.23
CA THR A 647 -11.44 44.03 -31.98
C THR A 647 -9.94 43.69 -32.01
N GLY A 648 -9.44 42.85 -31.09
CA GLY A 648 -8.04 42.37 -31.04
C GLY A 648 -7.85 40.93 -31.55
N LYS A 649 -6.76 40.66 -32.27
CA LYS A 649 -6.54 39.51 -33.16
C LYS A 649 -6.02 38.21 -32.50
N ASP A 650 -5.99 38.09 -31.17
CA ASP A 650 -5.57 36.85 -30.49
C ASP A 650 -6.76 36.00 -30.02
N ASN A 651 -7.30 35.18 -30.94
CA ASN A 651 -8.34 34.19 -30.64
C ASN A 651 -7.78 32.89 -30.01
N SER A 652 -6.56 32.90 -29.47
CA SER A 652 -5.95 31.70 -28.89
C SER A 652 -6.63 31.23 -27.59
N ARG A 653 -7.37 32.11 -26.90
CA ARG A 653 -7.98 31.84 -25.60
C ARG A 653 -9.39 32.41 -25.47
N SER A 654 -10.22 31.77 -24.64
CA SER A 654 -11.60 32.18 -24.34
C SER A 654 -11.82 32.37 -22.85
N ALA A 655 -12.73 33.27 -22.47
CA ALA A 655 -13.20 33.40 -21.10
C ALA A 655 -13.88 32.11 -20.65
N LEU A 656 -13.71 31.78 -19.37
CA LEU A 656 -14.42 30.68 -18.73
C LEU A 656 -15.91 31.00 -18.54
N TRP A 657 -16.75 29.96 -18.62
CA TRP A 657 -18.18 30.07 -18.38
C TRP A 657 -18.51 30.73 -17.03
N SER A 658 -19.35 31.76 -17.05
CA SER A 658 -19.75 32.54 -15.86
C SER A 658 -20.46 31.71 -14.79
N GLY A 659 -21.04 30.56 -15.16
CA GLY A 659 -21.68 29.65 -14.20
C GLY A 659 -20.73 29.06 -13.15
N TYR A 660 -19.42 29.04 -13.43
CA TYR A 660 -18.42 28.60 -12.46
C TYR A 660 -18.22 29.55 -11.28
N ALA A 661 -18.67 30.81 -11.36
CA ALA A 661 -18.60 31.76 -10.24
C ALA A 661 -19.37 31.28 -8.99
N LYS A 662 -20.32 30.34 -9.16
CA LYS A 662 -21.07 29.72 -8.06
C LYS A 662 -20.35 28.52 -7.43
N VAL A 663 -19.20 28.11 -7.97
CA VAL A 663 -18.43 26.96 -7.50
C VAL A 663 -17.28 27.44 -6.63
N LYS A 664 -17.34 27.11 -5.33
CA LYS A 664 -16.29 27.48 -4.37
C LYS A 664 -14.94 26.88 -4.78
N ASP A 665 -13.86 27.63 -4.63
CA ASP A 665 -12.47 27.24 -4.92
C ASP A 665 -12.17 26.94 -6.41
N PHE A 666 -13.11 27.22 -7.32
CA PHE A 666 -12.93 26.96 -8.75
C PHE A 666 -11.79 27.74 -9.36
N VAL A 667 -11.64 29.03 -9.04
CA VAL A 667 -10.57 29.88 -9.61
C VAL A 667 -9.18 29.33 -9.25
N ALA A 668 -8.99 28.89 -8.00
CA ALA A 668 -7.75 28.26 -7.56
C ALA A 668 -7.47 26.95 -8.32
N PHE A 669 -8.49 26.12 -8.52
CA PHE A 669 -8.40 24.90 -9.32
C PHE A 669 -8.09 25.19 -10.80
N ALA A 670 -8.81 26.10 -11.43
CA ALA A 670 -8.61 26.46 -12.84
C ALA A 670 -7.19 26.98 -13.09
N THR A 671 -6.69 27.84 -12.19
CA THR A 671 -5.31 28.34 -12.23
C THR A 671 -4.31 27.18 -12.10
N ALA A 672 -4.52 26.25 -11.16
CA ALA A 672 -3.64 25.10 -10.96
C ALA A 672 -3.62 24.13 -12.15
N CYS A 673 -4.73 24.00 -12.89
CA CYS A 673 -4.81 23.23 -14.13
C CYS A 673 -4.10 23.90 -15.32
N GLY A 674 -3.78 25.20 -15.23
CA GLY A 674 -3.14 25.97 -16.30
C GLY A 674 -4.05 26.94 -17.05
N ALA A 675 -5.23 27.29 -16.49
CA ALA A 675 -6.00 28.42 -17.00
C ALA A 675 -5.32 29.75 -16.65
N ARG A 676 -5.29 30.68 -17.61
CA ARG A 676 -4.51 31.90 -17.48
C ARG A 676 -5.21 32.91 -16.56
N LYS A 677 -4.55 33.28 -15.46
CA LYS A 677 -5.04 34.25 -14.46
C LYS A 677 -4.32 35.60 -14.51
N THR A 678 -3.10 35.63 -15.04
CA THR A 678 -2.28 36.81 -15.26
C THR A 678 -1.52 36.66 -16.58
N LEU A 679 -0.93 37.74 -17.12
CA LEU A 679 0.12 37.56 -18.13
C LEU A 679 1.35 36.97 -17.46
N GLU A 680 2.01 36.05 -18.15
CA GLU A 680 3.19 35.36 -17.65
C GLU A 680 4.44 35.87 -18.37
N ILE A 681 5.49 36.14 -17.61
CA ILE A 681 6.81 36.37 -18.17
C ILE A 681 7.44 35.00 -18.46
N GLU A 682 7.50 34.64 -19.73
CA GLU A 682 7.96 33.34 -20.20
C GLU A 682 9.44 33.39 -20.62
N ARG A 683 10.10 32.22 -20.60
CA ARG A 683 11.46 32.10 -21.14
C ARG A 683 11.42 32.24 -22.66
N ALA A 684 12.08 33.28 -23.17
CA ALA A 684 12.30 33.47 -24.59
C ALA A 684 13.58 32.76 -25.06
N LEU A 685 13.61 32.37 -26.33
CA LEU A 685 14.86 31.92 -26.94
C LEU A 685 15.81 33.11 -27.08
N ILE A 686 17.05 32.99 -26.59
CA ILE A 686 18.08 34.02 -26.79
C ILE A 686 18.29 34.36 -28.26
N ALA A 687 18.04 33.42 -29.17
CA ALA A 687 18.08 33.65 -30.61
C ALA A 687 17.13 34.79 -31.07
N ASN A 688 16.04 35.02 -30.34
CA ASN A 688 15.06 36.06 -30.63
C ASN A 688 15.45 37.41 -30.01
N ASN A 689 16.44 37.44 -29.12
CA ASN A 689 16.91 38.70 -28.53
C ASN A 689 17.57 39.57 -29.61
N PRO A 690 17.12 40.82 -29.83
CA PRO A 690 17.70 41.72 -30.83
C PRO A 690 19.19 41.97 -30.61
N ARG A 691 19.64 41.93 -29.35
CA ARG A 691 21.03 42.16 -28.91
C ARG A 691 21.81 40.88 -28.65
N ARG A 692 21.32 39.71 -29.08
CA ARG A 692 21.94 38.40 -28.86
C ARG A 692 23.42 38.31 -29.24
N ASN A 693 23.84 39.05 -30.26
CA ASN A 693 25.23 39.01 -30.75
C ASN A 693 26.22 39.42 -29.66
N GLU A 694 25.83 40.31 -28.73
CA GLU A 694 26.63 40.73 -27.58
C GLU A 694 26.87 39.58 -26.58
N LEU A 695 25.94 38.63 -26.51
CA LEU A 695 26.03 37.45 -25.65
C LEU A 695 26.85 36.30 -26.27
N TYR A 696 27.05 36.29 -27.59
CA TYR A 696 27.79 35.24 -28.30
C TYR A 696 29.26 35.56 -28.58
N VAL A 697 29.74 36.75 -28.23
CA VAL A 697 31.12 37.21 -28.52
C VAL A 697 32.15 36.26 -27.89
N GLY A 698 33.06 35.72 -28.73
CA GLY A 698 34.16 34.85 -28.31
C GLY A 698 33.82 33.35 -28.19
N ASN A 699 32.64 32.93 -28.65
CA ASN A 699 32.03 31.66 -28.25
C ASN A 699 31.74 30.65 -29.39
N HIS A 700 32.16 30.94 -30.62
CA HIS A 700 31.78 30.19 -31.83
C HIS A 700 32.25 28.72 -31.86
N GLN A 701 33.07 28.27 -30.90
CA GLN A 701 33.60 26.89 -30.84
C GLN A 701 33.41 26.21 -29.46
N ALA A 702 32.75 26.85 -28.49
CA ALA A 702 32.61 26.28 -27.15
C ALA A 702 31.52 25.20 -27.10
N ARG A 703 31.80 24.09 -26.41
CA ARG A 703 30.81 23.03 -26.18
C ARG A 703 29.88 23.38 -25.01
N TRP A 704 28.58 23.13 -25.21
CA TRP A 704 27.55 23.27 -24.18
C TRP A 704 27.78 22.25 -23.06
N ASN A 705 27.73 22.71 -21.81
CA ASN A 705 27.77 21.87 -20.64
C ASN A 705 26.42 21.96 -19.88
N PRO A 706 25.62 20.88 -19.82
CA PRO A 706 24.29 20.90 -19.20
C PRO A 706 24.27 21.31 -17.73
N SER A 707 25.36 21.10 -16.97
CA SER A 707 25.39 21.40 -15.53
C SER A 707 25.82 22.83 -15.21
N THR A 708 26.39 23.56 -16.17
CA THR A 708 26.92 24.91 -15.94
C THR A 708 26.50 25.94 -16.99
N GLY A 709 25.87 25.52 -18.08
CA GLY A 709 25.32 26.40 -19.09
C GLY A 709 24.15 27.24 -18.56
N ILE A 710 24.07 28.50 -18.99
CA ILE A 710 22.91 29.39 -18.80
C ILE A 710 22.46 29.82 -20.20
N ASN A 711 21.17 29.69 -20.46
CA ASN A 711 20.53 30.17 -21.68
C ASN A 711 19.16 30.71 -21.26
N GLU A 712 19.15 31.98 -20.87
CA GLU A 712 18.01 32.65 -20.27
C GLU A 712 17.76 33.97 -21.00
N ASP A 713 16.56 34.13 -21.53
CA ASP A 713 15.96 35.39 -21.95
C ASP A 713 14.47 35.32 -21.59
N TYR A 714 13.79 36.46 -21.56
CA TYR A 714 12.41 36.56 -21.07
C TYR A 714 11.59 37.50 -21.93
N SER A 715 10.32 37.19 -22.12
CA SER A 715 9.34 38.02 -22.83
C SER A 715 7.91 37.71 -22.34
N ILE A 716 6.93 38.50 -22.76
CA ILE A 716 5.51 38.17 -22.61
C ILE A 716 4.98 37.83 -24.01
N GLU A 717 4.20 36.76 -24.11
CA GLU A 717 3.56 36.34 -25.37
C GLU A 717 2.80 37.51 -26.01
N SER A 718 3.04 37.77 -27.29
CA SER A 718 2.42 38.87 -28.07
C SER A 718 2.52 40.28 -27.46
N LEU A 719 3.50 40.52 -26.57
CA LEU A 719 3.65 41.80 -25.86
C LEU A 719 3.69 43.01 -26.81
N GLU A 720 4.40 42.87 -27.93
CA GLU A 720 4.55 43.98 -28.85
C GLU A 720 3.21 44.39 -29.50
N GLU A 721 2.34 43.42 -29.77
CA GLU A 721 1.03 43.61 -30.38
C GLU A 721 0.05 44.19 -29.35
N ILE A 722 0.00 43.65 -28.13
CA ILE A 722 -0.94 44.11 -27.09
C ILE A 722 -0.64 45.53 -26.60
N LEU A 723 0.63 45.97 -26.62
CA LEU A 723 0.99 47.34 -26.22
C LEU A 723 0.68 48.39 -27.30
N GLU A 724 0.43 47.98 -28.55
CA GLU A 724 0.02 48.90 -29.63
C GLU A 724 -1.41 49.39 -29.49
N GLU A 725 -2.27 48.64 -28.78
CA GLU A 725 -3.68 48.97 -28.53
C GLU A 725 -3.84 50.22 -27.66
N LYS A 726 -2.81 50.60 -26.89
CA LYS A 726 -2.84 51.74 -25.95
C LYS A 726 -4.07 51.71 -25.04
N ASP A 727 -4.34 50.53 -24.47
CA ASP A 727 -5.38 50.33 -23.48
C ASP A 727 -4.81 50.48 -22.06
N VAL A 728 -5.49 51.25 -21.22
CA VAL A 728 -5.04 51.54 -19.85
C VAL A 728 -5.03 50.28 -18.97
N ASN A 729 -5.96 49.34 -19.18
CA ASN A 729 -6.02 48.10 -18.42
C ASN A 729 -4.90 47.14 -18.84
N ILE A 730 -4.56 47.05 -20.13
CA ILE A 730 -3.39 46.29 -20.61
C ILE A 730 -2.11 46.85 -19.98
N SER A 731 -1.94 48.18 -19.99
CA SER A 731 -0.81 48.82 -19.34
C SER A 731 -0.78 48.55 -17.84
N ARG A 732 -1.93 48.57 -17.16
CA ARG A 732 -2.03 48.27 -15.73
C ARG A 732 -1.63 46.82 -15.43
N LEU A 733 -2.06 45.87 -16.27
CA LEU A 733 -1.67 44.47 -16.18
C LEU A 733 -0.15 44.31 -16.27
N VAL A 734 0.45 44.86 -17.32
CA VAL A 734 1.91 44.79 -17.53
C VAL A 734 2.67 45.50 -16.39
N TRP A 735 2.17 46.64 -15.92
CA TRP A 735 2.75 47.38 -14.79
C TRP A 735 2.78 46.56 -13.49
N ASN A 736 1.65 45.97 -13.12
CA ASN A 736 1.53 45.16 -11.91
C ASN A 736 2.38 43.89 -11.95
N ILE A 737 2.54 43.29 -13.13
CA ILE A 737 3.38 42.10 -13.30
C ILE A 737 4.85 42.46 -13.12
N LEU A 738 5.30 43.58 -13.71
CA LEU A 738 6.69 44.00 -13.62
C LEU A 738 7.06 44.47 -12.21
N SER A 739 6.16 45.14 -11.49
CA SER A 739 6.39 45.55 -10.10
C SER A 739 6.56 44.35 -9.14
N ALA A 740 5.92 43.22 -9.45
CA ALA A 740 6.04 41.98 -8.68
C ALA A 740 7.08 40.99 -9.25
N ALA A 741 7.71 41.28 -10.39
CA ALA A 741 8.60 40.35 -11.08
C ALA A 741 9.94 40.14 -10.36
N ASP A 742 10.55 38.96 -10.54
CA ASP A 742 11.92 38.72 -10.09
C ASP A 742 12.91 39.53 -10.95
N PRO A 743 13.88 40.27 -10.36
CA PRO A 743 14.85 41.06 -11.11
C PRO A 743 15.63 40.28 -12.19
N CYS A 744 15.72 38.95 -12.09
CA CYS A 744 16.38 38.12 -13.09
C CYS A 744 15.72 38.20 -14.47
N VAL A 745 14.40 38.42 -14.56
CA VAL A 745 13.68 38.45 -15.84
C VAL A 745 13.97 39.70 -16.65
N LEU A 746 14.55 40.72 -16.02
CA LEU A 746 14.93 41.99 -16.65
C LEU A 746 16.20 41.85 -17.52
N LYS A 747 16.90 40.71 -17.41
CA LYS A 747 18.21 40.49 -18.02
C LYS A 747 18.25 39.19 -18.83
N ALA A 748 18.82 39.24 -20.03
CA ALA A 748 19.21 38.06 -20.79
C ALA A 748 20.66 37.65 -20.48
N ARG A 749 20.89 36.34 -20.35
CA ARG A 749 22.17 35.74 -19.97
C ARG A 749 22.45 34.50 -20.80
N TYR A 750 23.61 34.48 -21.44
CA TYR A 750 24.11 33.30 -22.12
C TYR A 750 25.49 32.92 -21.62
N ARG A 751 25.67 31.65 -21.24
CA ARG A 751 26.97 31.01 -21.13
C ARG A 751 26.87 29.53 -21.46
N PRO A 752 27.78 28.95 -22.26
CA PRO A 752 27.76 27.51 -22.51
C PRO A 752 28.48 26.69 -21.43
N ASN A 753 29.44 27.29 -20.69
CA ASN A 753 30.18 26.65 -19.59
C ASN A 753 30.83 27.71 -18.68
N ARG A 754 31.39 27.31 -17.51
CA ARG A 754 31.98 28.23 -16.51
C ARG A 754 33.09 29.16 -17.00
N ARG A 755 33.79 28.85 -18.11
CA ARG A 755 34.89 29.68 -18.62
C ARG A 755 34.41 30.93 -19.36
N TYR A 756 33.15 30.95 -19.78
CA TYR A 756 32.54 32.06 -20.52
C TYR A 756 31.41 32.62 -19.67
N ASN A 757 31.43 33.92 -19.36
CA ASN A 757 30.37 34.55 -18.57
C ASN A 757 30.26 36.03 -18.96
N PRO A 758 29.76 36.33 -20.17
CA PRO A 758 29.57 37.71 -20.62
C PRO A 758 28.63 38.47 -19.66
N PRO A 759 28.75 39.80 -19.59
CA PRO A 759 27.81 40.62 -18.82
C PRO A 759 26.36 40.38 -19.28
N PRO A 760 25.38 40.39 -18.36
CA PRO A 760 23.98 40.34 -18.74
C PRO A 760 23.60 41.57 -19.57
N ILE A 761 22.74 41.36 -20.57
CA ILE A 761 22.12 42.44 -21.35
C ILE A 761 20.63 42.55 -20.98
N PRO A 762 19.90 43.63 -21.36
CA PRO A 762 18.46 43.70 -21.15
C PRO A 762 17.72 42.54 -21.82
N SER A 763 16.72 41.96 -21.15
CA SER A 763 15.89 40.91 -21.74
C SER A 763 15.05 41.41 -22.90
N SER A 764 14.54 40.50 -23.73
CA SER A 764 13.63 40.85 -24.83
C SER A 764 12.39 41.61 -24.32
N LEU A 765 11.87 41.24 -23.14
CA LEU A 765 10.83 41.96 -22.40
C LEU A 765 11.18 43.44 -22.21
N VAL A 766 12.33 43.74 -21.58
CA VAL A 766 12.77 45.11 -21.29
C VAL A 766 12.97 45.90 -22.57
N GLN A 767 13.56 45.29 -23.60
CA GLN A 767 13.79 45.95 -24.89
C GLN A 767 12.49 46.30 -25.64
N ILE A 768 11.40 45.54 -25.45
CA ILE A 768 10.07 45.88 -25.99
C ILE A 768 9.48 47.04 -25.20
N LEU A 769 9.53 46.98 -23.87
CA LEU A 769 8.95 47.99 -22.99
C LEU A 769 9.63 49.36 -23.11
N GLN A 770 10.95 49.39 -23.33
CA GLN A 770 11.72 50.64 -23.53
C GLN A 770 11.29 51.40 -24.80
N ARG A 771 10.94 50.69 -25.88
CA ARG A 771 10.68 51.30 -27.19
C ARG A 771 9.22 51.69 -27.43
N LYS A 772 8.27 51.09 -26.73
CA LYS A 772 6.83 51.30 -26.97
C LYS A 772 6.27 52.40 -26.08
N LYS A 773 5.31 53.16 -26.63
CA LYS A 773 4.52 54.14 -25.87
C LYS A 773 3.36 53.45 -25.19
N TRP A 774 3.59 52.94 -24.00
CA TRP A 774 2.62 52.10 -23.29
C TRP A 774 2.24 52.59 -21.89
N ILE A 775 2.93 53.59 -21.33
CA ILE A 775 2.62 54.06 -19.98
C ILE A 775 1.65 55.25 -20.08
N PRO A 776 0.43 55.16 -19.51
CA PRO A 776 -0.53 56.24 -19.57
C PRO A 776 -0.19 57.35 -18.57
N ALA A 777 -0.23 58.61 -19.03
CA ALA A 777 -0.13 59.79 -18.20
C ALA A 777 -1.51 60.22 -17.66
N LYS A 778 -1.52 61.17 -16.70
CA LYS A 778 -2.75 61.76 -16.13
C LYS A 778 -3.65 62.43 -17.17
N ASP A 779 -3.08 62.89 -18.28
CA ASP A 779 -3.81 63.52 -19.39
C ASP A 779 -4.41 62.51 -20.39
N GLY A 780 -4.17 61.21 -20.18
CA GLY A 780 -4.64 60.12 -21.03
C GLY A 780 -3.74 59.80 -22.23
N GLN A 781 -2.63 60.51 -22.43
CA GLN A 781 -1.65 60.17 -23.47
C GLN A 781 -0.71 59.04 -23.02
N PHE A 782 -0.21 58.28 -23.99
CA PHE A 782 0.71 57.17 -23.75
C PHE A 782 2.14 57.57 -24.11
N HIS A 783 3.07 57.32 -23.19
CA HIS A 783 4.47 57.68 -23.32
C HIS A 783 5.36 56.43 -23.25
N THR A 784 6.57 56.55 -23.78
CA THR A 784 7.62 55.58 -23.47
C THR A 784 8.05 55.73 -22.01
N PRO A 785 8.66 54.71 -21.38
CA PRO A 785 9.17 54.86 -20.02
C PRO A 785 10.16 56.02 -19.86
N GLY A 786 11.03 56.23 -20.85
CA GLY A 786 12.00 57.34 -20.84
C GLY A 786 11.36 58.73 -20.79
N GLU A 787 10.30 58.94 -21.57
CA GLU A 787 9.52 60.20 -21.65
C GLU A 787 8.65 60.46 -20.41
N MET A 788 8.42 59.45 -19.55
CA MET A 788 7.47 59.54 -18.44
C MET A 788 8.14 60.04 -17.15
N SER A 789 7.50 60.94 -16.42
CA SER A 789 7.94 61.35 -15.07
C SER A 789 7.06 60.75 -13.97
N LYS A 790 7.61 60.66 -12.75
CA LYS A 790 6.83 60.20 -11.58
C LYS A 790 5.59 61.07 -11.32
N ASN A 791 5.67 62.37 -11.62
CA ASN A 791 4.58 63.33 -11.36
C ASN A 791 3.49 63.27 -12.44
N ALA A 792 3.84 62.94 -13.68
CA ALA A 792 2.90 62.81 -14.80
C ALA A 792 2.22 61.43 -14.86
N LEU A 793 2.77 60.44 -14.14
CA LEU A 793 2.21 59.09 -14.02
C LEU A 793 0.78 59.15 -13.45
N ARG A 794 -0.11 58.38 -14.07
CA ARG A 794 -1.53 58.29 -13.69
C ARG A 794 -1.68 57.76 -12.25
N ASP A 795 -2.65 58.28 -11.50
CA ASP A 795 -2.75 58.04 -10.04
C ASP A 795 -3.04 56.57 -9.64
N ASP A 796 -3.59 55.76 -10.55
CA ASP A 796 -3.83 54.33 -10.35
C ASP A 796 -2.62 53.42 -10.70
N PHE A 797 -1.47 54.01 -11.03
CA PHE A 797 -0.20 53.32 -11.28
C PHE A 797 0.79 53.64 -10.15
N GLU A 798 0.99 52.69 -9.23
CA GLU A 798 1.89 52.88 -8.10
C GLU A 798 3.37 52.88 -8.55
N TYR A 799 4.11 53.92 -8.14
CA TYR A 799 5.56 53.99 -8.37
C TYR A 799 6.30 53.10 -7.37
N ASP A 800 6.76 51.93 -7.82
CA ASP A 800 7.57 50.99 -7.04
C ASP A 800 8.72 50.44 -7.87
N ASP A 801 9.96 50.80 -7.52
CA ASP A 801 11.18 50.30 -8.19
C ASP A 801 12.03 49.38 -7.29
N ARG A 802 11.44 48.75 -6.27
CA ARG A 802 12.21 47.92 -5.31
C ARG A 802 12.93 46.74 -5.96
N ASN A 803 12.40 46.18 -7.04
CA ASN A 803 13.03 45.10 -7.81
C ASN A 803 13.89 45.62 -8.99
N GLY A 804 14.01 46.95 -9.17
CA GLY A 804 14.81 47.61 -10.21
C GLY A 804 14.22 47.58 -11.62
N TRP A 805 12.94 47.26 -11.79
CA TRP A 805 12.28 47.14 -13.10
C TRP A 805 12.07 48.49 -13.80
N LEU A 806 11.69 49.55 -13.07
CA LEU A 806 11.53 50.90 -13.62
C LEU A 806 12.89 51.43 -14.09
N THR A 807 13.95 51.20 -13.30
CA THR A 807 15.33 51.47 -13.71
C THR A 807 15.70 50.69 -14.98
N ALA A 808 15.36 49.40 -15.05
CA ALA A 808 15.71 48.56 -16.20
C ALA A 808 15.03 49.01 -17.51
N ILE A 809 13.79 49.50 -17.45
CA ILE A 809 13.09 50.05 -18.62
C ILE A 809 13.41 51.53 -18.89
N CYS A 810 14.36 52.12 -18.16
CA CYS A 810 14.75 53.53 -18.28
C CYS A 810 13.62 54.52 -17.95
N PHE A 811 12.78 54.21 -16.96
CA PHE A 811 11.70 55.10 -16.54
C PHE A 811 12.22 56.45 -16.03
N GLY A 812 11.68 57.57 -16.53
CA GLY A 812 12.09 58.91 -16.13
C GLY A 812 13.51 59.30 -16.55
N GLU A 813 14.10 58.57 -17.50
CA GLU A 813 15.45 58.87 -17.99
C GLU A 813 15.53 60.28 -18.60
N GLU A 814 14.48 60.77 -19.27
CA GLU A 814 14.47 62.14 -19.81
C GLU A 814 14.40 63.19 -18.71
N GLU A 815 13.57 63.02 -17.68
CA GLU A 815 13.52 63.90 -16.50
C GLU A 815 14.85 63.87 -15.72
N GLN A 816 15.49 62.71 -15.60
CA GLN A 816 16.81 62.56 -14.99
C GLN A 816 17.90 63.21 -15.83
N LYS A 817 17.87 63.08 -17.16
CA LYS A 817 18.79 63.78 -18.07
C LYS A 817 18.58 65.28 -18.02
N GLU A 818 17.34 65.77 -17.95
CA GLU A 818 17.06 67.20 -17.79
C GLU A 818 17.52 67.74 -16.43
N THR A 819 17.35 66.96 -15.36
CA THR A 819 17.81 67.31 -14.01
C THR A 819 19.33 67.26 -13.89
N GLU A 820 19.97 66.24 -14.46
CA GLU A 820 21.44 66.12 -14.50
C GLU A 820 22.05 67.12 -15.47
N GLU A 821 21.42 67.41 -16.61
CA GLU A 821 21.80 68.54 -17.47
C GLU A 821 21.63 69.87 -16.75
N TYR A 822 20.56 70.08 -15.99
CA TYR A 822 20.39 71.27 -15.17
C TYR A 822 21.49 71.37 -14.10
N ARG A 823 21.85 70.25 -13.47
CA ARG A 823 22.92 70.19 -12.47
C ARG A 823 24.31 70.41 -13.09
N ILE A 824 24.61 69.80 -14.23
CA ILE A 824 25.83 70.04 -15.01
C ILE A 824 25.86 71.49 -15.53
N ARG A 825 24.73 72.05 -15.98
CA ARG A 825 24.61 73.46 -16.40
C ARG A 825 24.87 74.39 -15.22
N GLN A 826 24.34 74.07 -14.04
CA GLN A 826 24.55 74.83 -12.81
C GLN A 826 26.01 74.75 -12.36
N ASP A 827 26.60 73.55 -12.35
CA ASP A 827 28.00 73.33 -11.94
C ASP A 827 28.97 73.96 -12.95
N SER A 828 28.68 73.89 -14.26
CA SER A 828 29.44 74.59 -15.31
C SER A 828 29.31 76.11 -15.22
N ALA A 829 28.10 76.62 -14.92
CA ALA A 829 27.86 78.04 -14.70
C ALA A 829 28.62 78.54 -13.46
N GLN A 830 28.66 77.73 -12.40
CA GLN A 830 29.36 78.03 -11.15
C GLN A 830 30.88 77.96 -11.30
N GLN A 831 31.42 77.00 -12.08
CA GLN A 831 32.84 76.91 -12.39
C GLN A 831 33.34 78.04 -13.31
N LEU A 832 32.47 78.54 -14.19
CA LEU A 832 32.80 79.61 -15.14
C LEU A 832 32.38 81.01 -14.64
N GLU A 833 31.81 81.11 -13.44
CA GLU A 833 31.28 82.35 -12.83
C GLU A 833 30.27 83.11 -13.70
N ILE A 834 29.46 82.40 -14.50
CA ILE A 834 28.41 82.98 -15.36
C ILE A 834 27.02 82.56 -14.88
N THR A 835 25.98 83.26 -15.34
CA THR A 835 24.59 82.92 -14.97
C THR A 835 24.04 81.80 -15.86
N LEU A 836 23.00 81.11 -15.38
CA LEU A 836 22.31 80.08 -16.17
C LEU A 836 21.67 80.66 -17.46
N ASP A 837 21.28 81.94 -17.44
CA ASP A 837 20.80 82.66 -18.64
C ASP A 837 21.90 82.83 -19.70
N ASP A 838 23.16 83.01 -19.29
CA ASP A 838 24.31 83.11 -20.20
C ASP A 838 24.59 81.77 -20.90
N VAL A 839 24.43 80.65 -20.17
CA VAL A 839 24.56 79.30 -20.73
C VAL A 839 23.49 79.03 -21.79
N ASP A 840 22.27 79.49 -21.57
CA ASP A 840 21.16 79.37 -22.51
C ASP A 840 21.32 80.28 -23.74
N LEU A 841 21.88 81.49 -23.56
CA LEU A 841 22.26 82.38 -24.67
C LEU A 841 23.29 81.70 -25.58
N ILE A 842 24.31 81.05 -25.01
CA ILE A 842 25.35 80.31 -25.75
C ILE A 842 24.74 79.12 -26.53
N LYS A 843 23.81 78.38 -25.93
CA LYS A 843 23.08 77.29 -26.61
C LYS A 843 22.21 77.80 -27.76
N ARG A 844 21.54 78.95 -27.61
CA ARG A 844 20.74 79.57 -28.69
C ARG A 844 21.62 80.06 -29.84
N LEU A 845 22.77 80.66 -29.52
CA LEU A 845 23.74 81.10 -30.53
C LEU A 845 24.24 79.90 -31.35
N LYS A 846 24.65 78.78 -30.73
CA LYS A 846 25.11 77.56 -31.43
C LYS A 846 24.10 76.96 -32.42
N LYS A 847 22.79 77.15 -32.23
CA LYS A 847 21.74 76.65 -33.13
C LYS A 847 21.55 77.49 -34.39
N ASN A 848 22.16 78.67 -34.48
CA ASN A 848 22.10 79.52 -35.67
C ASN A 848 23.54 79.80 -36.15
N PRO A 849 24.11 78.93 -37.01
CA PRO A 849 25.55 78.91 -37.31
C PRO A 849 26.11 80.23 -37.81
N ASP A 850 25.33 80.98 -38.59
CA ASP A 850 25.72 82.30 -39.10
C ASP A 850 25.77 83.36 -38.01
N LEU A 851 24.82 83.34 -37.06
CA LEU A 851 24.82 84.24 -35.91
C LEU A 851 25.89 83.82 -34.90
N TYR A 852 26.13 82.52 -34.72
CA TYR A 852 27.22 81.98 -33.90
C TYR A 852 28.58 82.41 -34.44
N GLU A 853 28.85 82.22 -35.74
CA GLU A 853 30.11 82.63 -36.37
C GLU A 853 30.26 84.15 -36.40
N LYS A 854 29.19 84.92 -36.58
CA LYS A 854 29.23 86.39 -36.50
C LYS A 854 29.48 86.88 -35.07
N THR A 855 28.87 86.25 -34.07
CA THR A 855 29.04 86.60 -32.65
C THR A 855 30.40 86.11 -32.14
N LYS A 856 30.84 84.93 -32.56
CA LYS A 856 32.16 84.37 -32.28
C LYS A 856 33.26 85.20 -32.94
N ARG A 857 33.11 85.67 -34.18
CA ARG A 857 34.05 86.64 -34.79
C ARG A 857 34.09 87.97 -34.04
N ASN A 858 32.95 88.51 -33.62
CA ASN A 858 32.91 89.74 -32.82
C ASN A 858 33.56 89.56 -31.43
N VAL A 859 33.40 88.39 -30.81
CA VAL A 859 34.03 88.03 -29.53
C VAL A 859 35.53 87.74 -29.71
N ASP A 860 35.93 87.05 -30.78
CA ASP A 860 37.32 86.74 -31.15
C ASP A 860 38.12 88.03 -31.52
N ASP A 861 37.49 89.02 -32.16
CA ASP A 861 38.13 90.33 -32.42
C ASP A 861 38.22 91.21 -31.16
N SER A 862 37.29 91.05 -30.21
CA SER A 862 37.28 91.79 -28.93
C SER A 862 38.18 91.17 -27.84
N SER A 863 38.63 89.92 -28.02
CA SER A 863 39.35 89.14 -27.01
C SER A 863 40.87 89.08 -27.21
N LYS A 864 41.42 89.79 -28.21
CA LYS A 864 42.87 90.03 -28.30
C LYS A 864 43.27 91.12 -27.29
N PRO A 865 44.26 90.90 -26.41
CA PRO A 865 44.68 91.90 -25.44
C PRO A 865 45.13 93.18 -26.16
N LYS A 866 44.62 94.33 -25.72
CA LYS A 866 45.03 95.65 -26.22
C LYS A 866 46.34 96.00 -25.52
N GLU A 867 47.43 96.10 -26.28
CA GLU A 867 48.74 96.50 -25.75
C GLU A 867 49.05 97.95 -26.13
N PHE A 868 49.45 98.75 -25.15
CA PHE A 868 49.90 100.11 -25.39
C PHE A 868 51.29 100.07 -26.05
N PRO A 869 51.57 100.85 -27.12
CA PRO A 869 52.86 100.78 -27.82
C PRO A 869 54.05 101.12 -26.91
N GLU A 870 55.18 100.41 -27.01
CA GLU A 870 56.29 100.60 -26.06
C GLU A 870 57.49 101.42 -26.60
N ARG A 871 57.54 101.70 -27.92
CA ARG A 871 58.61 102.41 -28.68
C ARG A 871 59.90 102.73 -27.88
N PRO A 872 60.74 101.72 -27.58
CA PRO A 872 61.93 101.90 -26.77
C PRO A 872 63.06 102.60 -27.54
N SER A 873 63.93 103.33 -26.84
CA SER A 873 65.08 103.99 -27.46
C SER A 873 66.37 103.19 -27.24
N ALA A 874 67.00 102.73 -28.32
CA ALA A 874 68.25 101.96 -28.25
C ALA A 874 69.44 102.76 -27.68
N ASP A 875 69.43 104.09 -27.83
CA ASP A 875 70.40 105.00 -27.21
C ASP A 875 69.68 106.24 -26.67
N PRO A 876 69.15 106.17 -25.43
CA PRO A 876 68.38 107.26 -24.82
C PRO A 876 69.20 108.55 -24.68
N LYS A 877 70.50 108.46 -24.40
CA LYS A 877 71.38 109.63 -24.21
C LYS A 877 71.55 110.40 -25.52
N ARG A 878 71.81 109.69 -26.63
CA ARG A 878 71.91 110.31 -27.96
C ARG A 878 70.59 110.92 -28.40
N ARG A 879 69.46 110.25 -28.11
CA ARG A 879 68.13 110.78 -28.43
C ARG A 879 67.83 112.06 -27.68
N ILE A 880 68.06 112.09 -26.36
CA ILE A 880 67.93 113.31 -25.55
C ILE A 880 68.81 114.41 -26.14
N GLN A 881 70.07 114.14 -26.46
CA GLN A 881 70.98 115.16 -27.01
C GLN A 881 70.50 115.73 -28.35
N GLN A 882 69.97 114.88 -29.26
CA GLN A 882 69.37 115.33 -30.51
C GLN A 882 68.05 116.11 -30.30
N ALA A 883 67.22 115.66 -29.36
CA ALA A 883 65.98 116.34 -28.99
C ALA A 883 66.25 117.71 -28.34
N THR A 884 67.28 117.83 -27.49
CA THR A 884 67.72 119.10 -26.90
C THR A 884 68.21 120.06 -27.98
N VAL A 885 69.04 119.60 -28.93
CA VAL A 885 69.47 120.45 -30.07
C VAL A 885 68.26 120.95 -30.87
N ARG A 886 67.28 120.07 -31.16
CA ARG A 886 66.05 120.46 -31.86
C ARG A 886 65.21 121.46 -31.05
N ALA A 887 65.13 121.30 -29.74
CA ALA A 887 64.44 122.23 -28.84
C ALA A 887 65.16 123.59 -28.74
N GLU A 888 66.49 123.61 -28.76
CA GLU A 888 67.30 124.84 -28.78
C GLU A 888 67.16 125.59 -30.12
N GLU A 889 67.14 124.88 -31.26
CA GLU A 889 66.97 125.44 -32.61
C GLU A 889 65.52 125.83 -32.94
N ALA A 890 64.55 125.44 -32.10
CA ALA A 890 63.14 125.70 -32.34
C ALA A 890 62.80 127.19 -32.38
N SER A 891 61.92 127.56 -33.31
CA SER A 891 61.43 128.93 -33.48
C SER A 891 60.62 129.39 -32.26
N LYS A 892 60.87 130.63 -31.82
CA LYS A 892 60.11 131.26 -30.74
C LYS A 892 58.65 131.44 -31.15
N LYS A 893 57.74 131.30 -30.18
CA LYS A 893 56.33 131.59 -30.36
C LYS A 893 56.15 133.09 -30.55
N GLU A 894 55.49 133.47 -31.63
CA GLU A 894 55.19 134.86 -31.96
C GLU A 894 53.67 135.05 -31.93
N TYR A 895 53.24 136.12 -31.28
CA TYR A 895 51.83 136.43 -31.09
C TYR A 895 51.53 137.78 -31.72
N GLU A 896 50.52 137.81 -32.58
CA GLU A 896 49.95 139.04 -33.12
C GLU A 896 48.71 139.39 -32.31
N SER A 897 48.69 140.57 -31.70
CA SER A 897 47.54 141.01 -30.90
C SER A 897 46.44 141.56 -31.81
N ARG A 898 45.30 140.86 -31.84
CA ARG A 898 44.03 141.34 -32.43
C ARG A 898 42.97 141.46 -31.31
N SER A 899 41.67 141.39 -31.63
CA SER A 899 40.59 141.34 -30.62
C SER A 899 40.72 140.17 -29.62
N ARG A 900 41.57 139.20 -29.93
CA ARG A 900 42.25 138.28 -29.00
C ARG A 900 43.69 138.06 -29.50
N SER A 901 44.63 137.70 -28.61
CA SER A 901 46.01 137.35 -28.99
C SER A 901 46.01 136.08 -29.85
N VAL A 902 46.53 136.15 -31.08
CA VAL A 902 46.59 135.01 -32.01
C VAL A 902 48.04 134.67 -32.30
N ARG A 903 48.43 133.43 -32.02
CA ARG A 903 49.75 132.87 -32.31
C ARG A 903 49.94 132.78 -33.83
N ILE A 904 50.99 133.43 -34.35
CA ILE A 904 51.32 133.49 -35.79
C ILE A 904 52.65 132.81 -36.13
N SER A 905 53.38 132.31 -35.13
CA SER A 905 54.59 131.51 -35.33
C SER A 905 54.30 130.26 -36.17
N LYS A 906 55.23 129.92 -37.06
CA LYS A 906 55.16 128.72 -37.90
C LYS A 906 55.30 127.49 -36.99
N GLN A 907 54.30 126.59 -37.01
CA GLN A 907 54.34 125.35 -36.23
C GLN A 907 55.59 124.53 -36.53
N ALA A 908 56.25 124.05 -35.47
CA ALA A 908 57.38 123.15 -35.59
C ALA A 908 56.86 121.77 -36.04
N GLY A 909 57.04 121.42 -37.32
CA GLY A 909 56.79 120.06 -37.84
C GLY A 909 55.33 119.63 -37.96
N ASP A 910 55.13 118.39 -38.45
CA ASP A 910 53.82 117.74 -38.56
C ASP A 910 53.55 116.85 -37.33
N ASN A 911 52.83 117.41 -36.36
CA ASN A 911 52.50 116.75 -35.10
C ASN A 911 51.62 115.50 -35.29
N ILE A 912 50.77 115.49 -36.32
CA ILE A 912 49.84 114.37 -36.57
C ILE A 912 50.65 113.15 -36.95
N THR A 913 51.56 113.30 -37.92
CA THR A 913 52.43 112.21 -38.39
C THR A 913 53.34 111.71 -37.27
N TYR A 914 53.88 112.62 -36.46
CA TYR A 914 54.70 112.24 -35.30
C TYR A 914 53.93 111.36 -34.30
N LEU A 915 52.71 111.76 -33.93
CA LEU A 915 51.90 111.03 -32.96
C LEU A 915 51.36 109.70 -33.51
N GLU A 916 50.97 109.64 -34.78
CA GLU A 916 50.55 108.39 -35.42
C GLU A 916 51.69 107.35 -35.41
N GLN A 917 52.91 107.76 -35.74
CA GLN A 917 54.07 106.84 -35.71
C GLN A 917 54.40 106.35 -34.29
N SER A 918 54.23 107.22 -33.30
CA SER A 918 54.53 106.90 -31.91
C SER A 918 53.47 106.01 -31.24
N TYR A 919 52.19 106.18 -31.56
CA TYR A 919 51.08 105.57 -30.80
C TYR A 919 50.17 104.63 -31.60
N THR A 920 50.54 104.31 -32.83
CA THR A 920 49.96 103.16 -33.53
C THR A 920 50.62 101.88 -33.06
N ASP A 921 49.83 100.90 -32.62
CA ASP A 921 50.32 99.58 -32.21
C ASP A 921 50.75 98.74 -33.42
N ASP A 922 51.26 97.53 -33.17
CA ASP A 922 51.74 96.64 -34.23
C ASP A 922 50.59 96.02 -35.07
N ASN A 923 49.34 96.27 -34.70
CA ASN A 923 48.14 95.87 -35.42
C ASN A 923 47.50 97.04 -36.19
N ASP A 924 48.24 98.12 -36.43
CA ASP A 924 47.78 99.34 -37.11
C ASP A 924 46.60 100.03 -36.39
N ARG A 925 46.50 99.89 -35.06
CA ARG A 925 45.49 100.59 -34.23
C ARG A 925 46.12 101.79 -33.55
N LEU A 926 45.59 102.98 -33.82
CA LEU A 926 46.03 104.19 -33.11
C LEU A 926 45.42 104.23 -31.71
N ILE A 927 46.27 104.30 -30.68
CA ILE A 927 45.84 104.23 -29.28
C ILE A 927 45.79 105.63 -28.64
N CYS A 928 44.71 105.91 -27.93
CA CYS A 928 44.53 107.13 -27.13
C CYS A 928 45.46 107.10 -25.91
N GLN A 929 46.26 108.15 -25.73
CA GLN A 929 47.23 108.19 -24.64
C GLN A 929 46.62 108.27 -23.24
N MET A 930 45.34 108.66 -23.10
CA MET A 930 44.71 108.84 -21.78
C MET A 930 43.83 107.66 -21.36
N CYS A 931 42.99 107.13 -22.26
CA CYS A 931 42.16 105.96 -21.94
C CYS A 931 42.80 104.63 -22.35
N GLU A 932 43.93 104.68 -23.08
CA GLU A 932 44.66 103.52 -23.59
C GLU A 932 43.83 102.59 -24.50
N ASP A 933 42.69 103.09 -24.99
CA ASP A 933 41.86 102.43 -25.99
C ASP A 933 42.16 102.93 -27.40
N GLU A 934 41.83 102.09 -28.38
CA GLU A 934 41.86 102.44 -29.80
C GLU A 934 40.97 103.67 -30.10
N MET A 935 41.44 104.53 -31.00
CA MET A 935 40.71 105.72 -31.42
C MET A 935 39.36 105.32 -32.05
N PRO A 936 38.24 105.86 -31.55
CA PRO A 936 36.90 105.32 -31.83
C PRO A 936 36.38 105.62 -33.25
N PHE A 937 37.03 106.51 -34.00
CA PHE A 937 36.55 106.97 -35.29
C PHE A 937 37.65 106.92 -36.35
N ARG A 938 37.30 106.44 -37.54
CA ARG A 938 38.12 106.56 -38.75
C ARG A 938 37.48 107.55 -39.73
N ARG A 939 38.32 108.32 -40.42
CA ARG A 939 37.94 109.25 -41.49
C ARG A 939 37.63 108.47 -42.78
N ARG A 940 37.11 109.16 -43.79
CA ARG A 940 36.77 108.55 -45.10
C ARG A 940 37.96 107.99 -45.87
N ASP A 941 39.17 108.44 -45.54
CA ASP A 941 40.44 107.93 -46.06
C ASP A 941 41.02 106.80 -45.20
N ASP A 942 40.21 106.26 -44.29
CA ASP A 942 40.50 105.14 -43.38
C ASP A 942 41.59 105.42 -42.31
N ARG A 943 42.08 106.67 -42.24
CA ARG A 943 42.96 107.14 -41.15
C ARG A 943 42.16 107.42 -39.89
N TYR A 944 42.75 107.21 -38.71
CA TYR A 944 42.10 107.52 -37.45
C TYR A 944 41.86 109.02 -37.29
N TYR A 945 40.67 109.37 -36.78
CA TYR A 945 40.37 110.70 -36.29
C TYR A 945 40.76 110.78 -34.81
N PHE A 946 41.65 111.72 -34.48
CA PHE A 946 42.01 112.04 -33.11
C PHE A 946 42.30 113.54 -32.96
N GLU A 947 42.23 114.02 -31.73
CA GLU A 947 42.55 115.40 -31.38
C GLU A 947 44.03 115.50 -30.97
N THR A 948 44.76 116.44 -31.58
CA THR A 948 46.13 116.79 -31.17
C THR A 948 46.08 117.91 -30.15
N VAL A 949 46.25 117.57 -28.87
CA VAL A 949 46.16 118.54 -27.78
C VAL A 949 47.55 118.92 -27.30
N GLN A 950 47.85 120.21 -27.20
CA GLN A 950 49.10 120.69 -26.59
C GLN A 950 48.97 120.62 -25.06
N ILE A 951 50.01 120.14 -24.38
CA ILE A 951 49.98 119.87 -22.93
C ILE A 951 50.99 120.71 -22.11
N LEU A 952 51.80 121.51 -22.79
CA LEU A 952 52.80 122.40 -22.21
C LEU A 952 52.69 123.76 -22.92
N ASP A 953 51.66 124.51 -22.54
CA ASP A 953 51.27 125.73 -23.26
C ASP A 953 52.20 126.92 -22.98
N ASP A 954 52.82 126.96 -21.79
CA ASP A 954 53.71 128.03 -21.32
C ASP A 954 55.08 128.07 -22.00
N LEU A 955 55.40 127.09 -22.85
CA LEU A 955 56.68 127.05 -23.55
C LEU A 955 56.87 128.27 -24.46
N ASN A 956 58.07 128.82 -24.52
CA ASN A 956 58.39 129.97 -25.38
C ASN A 956 58.72 129.58 -26.83
N LYS A 957 58.94 128.30 -27.13
CA LYS A 957 59.25 127.79 -28.48
C LYS A 957 58.23 126.78 -29.00
N GLU A 958 58.19 126.63 -30.32
CA GLU A 958 57.35 125.65 -31.03
C GLU A 958 57.99 124.25 -31.00
N HIS A 959 57.31 123.23 -30.48
CA HIS A 959 57.86 121.87 -30.45
C HIS A 959 56.81 120.75 -30.66
N VAL A 960 57.13 119.76 -31.51
CA VAL A 960 56.23 118.64 -31.84
C VAL A 960 55.90 117.76 -30.63
N ALA A 961 56.88 117.55 -29.74
CA ALA A 961 56.72 116.67 -28.58
C ALA A 961 55.82 117.28 -27.48
N ALA A 962 55.39 118.53 -27.61
CA ALA A 962 54.46 119.16 -26.66
C ALA A 962 53.00 118.75 -26.89
N TYR A 963 52.73 117.90 -27.89
CA TYR A 963 51.39 117.48 -28.27
C TYR A 963 51.14 116.02 -27.91
N VAL A 964 49.88 115.67 -27.63
CA VAL A 964 49.42 114.31 -27.37
C VAL A 964 48.24 113.93 -28.28
N ALA A 965 48.12 112.63 -28.57
CA ALA A 965 47.02 112.06 -29.33
C ALA A 965 45.91 111.55 -28.40
N LEU A 966 44.76 112.22 -28.43
CA LEU A 966 43.61 111.87 -27.59
C LEU A 966 42.35 111.63 -28.42
N CYS A 967 41.50 110.72 -27.97
CA CYS A 967 40.17 110.57 -28.54
C CYS A 967 39.31 111.81 -28.24
N PRO A 968 38.24 112.09 -28.99
CA PRO A 968 37.49 113.34 -28.83
C PRO A 968 36.90 113.54 -27.43
N LEU A 969 36.53 112.45 -26.76
CA LEU A 969 36.04 112.46 -25.37
C LEU A 969 37.15 112.79 -24.37
N CYS A 970 38.33 112.18 -24.55
CA CYS A 970 39.49 112.39 -23.70
C CYS A 970 40.05 113.82 -23.88
N ALA A 971 40.13 114.30 -25.12
CA ALA A 971 40.56 115.65 -25.43
C ALA A 971 39.65 116.71 -24.79
N ALA A 972 38.33 116.50 -24.81
CA ALA A 972 37.38 117.41 -24.18
C ALA A 972 37.48 117.44 -22.64
N ARG A 973 38.01 116.36 -22.03
CA ARG A 973 38.21 116.26 -20.57
C ARG A 973 39.50 116.91 -20.08
N LEU A 974 40.50 117.06 -20.95
CA LEU A 974 41.78 117.65 -20.59
C LEU A 974 41.63 119.17 -20.37
N ARG A 975 41.83 119.63 -19.14
CA ARG A 975 41.98 121.06 -18.80
C ARG A 975 43.08 121.22 -17.74
N ASP A 976 44.08 122.00 -18.12
CA ASP A 976 45.17 122.62 -17.34
C ASP A 976 46.16 121.72 -16.58
N ASP A 977 47.41 122.22 -16.59
CA ASP A 977 48.69 121.86 -15.96
C ASP A 977 49.06 120.39 -15.71
N ILE A 978 50.04 119.94 -16.51
CA ILE A 978 50.74 118.66 -16.34
C ILE A 978 51.98 118.86 -15.46
N ALA A 979 52.02 118.22 -14.30
CA ALA A 979 53.23 118.14 -13.47
C ALA A 979 54.15 117.00 -13.96
N ALA A 980 55.42 117.30 -14.25
CA ALA A 980 56.37 116.33 -14.79
C ALA A 980 56.61 115.14 -13.84
N SER A 981 56.25 113.93 -14.27
CA SER A 981 56.53 112.67 -13.57
C SER A 981 57.76 111.96 -14.14
N LYS A 982 58.44 111.15 -13.33
CA LYS A 982 59.61 110.36 -13.77
C LYS A 982 59.23 109.14 -14.61
N ASP A 983 57.99 108.68 -14.51
CA ASP A 983 57.49 107.45 -15.13
C ASP A 983 56.81 107.67 -16.48
N LEU A 984 56.59 106.59 -17.23
CA LEU A 984 55.89 106.58 -18.53
C LEU A 984 54.41 106.99 -18.42
N ARG A 985 53.91 107.28 -17.22
CA ARG A 985 52.58 107.84 -16.98
C ARG A 985 52.69 109.13 -16.19
N ILE A 986 51.94 110.13 -16.62
CA ILE A 986 51.76 111.38 -15.89
C ILE A 986 50.32 111.45 -15.41
N GLU A 987 50.12 111.55 -14.11
CA GLU A 987 48.78 111.69 -13.53
C GLU A 987 48.23 113.11 -13.74
N LEU A 988 46.92 113.18 -13.96
CA LEU A 988 46.14 114.39 -14.17
C LEU A 988 45.02 114.43 -13.16
N ASP A 989 44.82 115.62 -12.57
CA ASP A 989 43.70 115.88 -11.68
C ASP A 989 42.50 116.39 -12.48
N LEU A 990 41.59 115.50 -12.88
CA LEU A 990 40.46 115.84 -13.74
C LEU A 990 39.22 116.19 -12.93
N SER A 991 39.30 117.18 -12.02
CA SER A 991 38.21 117.88 -11.30
C SER A 991 37.14 117.07 -10.52
N LYS A 992 36.93 115.78 -10.81
CA LYS A 992 36.04 114.80 -10.14
C LYS A 992 36.48 113.33 -10.34
N GLU A 993 37.46 113.04 -11.21
CA GLU A 993 38.06 111.71 -11.42
C GLU A 993 39.58 111.87 -11.59
N SER A 994 40.40 110.90 -11.16
CA SER A 994 41.84 110.88 -11.47
C SER A 994 42.06 110.29 -12.86
N GLY A 995 42.82 110.99 -13.72
CA GLY A 995 43.21 110.50 -15.06
C GLY A 995 44.73 110.37 -15.17
N SER A 996 45.25 109.66 -16.16
CA SER A 996 46.70 109.67 -16.44
C SER A 996 46.96 109.61 -17.94
N ILE A 997 47.99 110.31 -18.42
CA ILE A 997 48.46 110.21 -19.80
C ILE A 997 49.69 109.30 -19.83
N ARG A 998 49.64 108.26 -20.64
CA ARG A 998 50.74 107.33 -20.89
C ARG A 998 51.55 107.77 -22.12
N PHE A 999 52.87 107.74 -21.98
CA PHE A 999 53.83 108.04 -23.03
C PHE A 999 54.63 106.80 -23.39
N VAL A 1000 55.04 106.71 -24.66
CA VAL A 1000 56.09 105.78 -25.08
C VAL A 1000 57.46 106.35 -24.71
N GLU A 1001 58.45 105.49 -24.50
CA GLU A 1001 59.77 105.91 -23.98
C GLU A 1001 60.39 107.01 -24.84
N THR A 1002 60.39 106.83 -26.15
CA THR A 1002 60.95 107.80 -27.10
C THR A 1002 60.28 109.18 -27.03
N HIS A 1003 58.96 109.26 -26.87
CA HIS A 1003 58.26 110.54 -26.74
C HIS A 1003 58.50 111.19 -25.38
N LEU A 1004 58.54 110.42 -24.30
CA LEU A 1004 58.85 110.94 -22.96
C LEU A 1004 60.27 111.52 -22.89
N LEU A 1005 61.25 110.86 -23.53
CA LEU A 1005 62.62 111.37 -23.62
C LEU A 1005 62.68 112.71 -24.37
N ASP A 1006 61.90 112.86 -25.45
CA ASP A 1006 61.83 114.10 -26.22
C ASP A 1006 61.17 115.24 -25.40
N ILE A 1007 60.15 114.93 -24.58
CA ILE A 1007 59.54 115.88 -23.63
C ILE A 1007 60.52 116.29 -22.52
N LYS A 1008 61.26 115.33 -21.94
CA LYS A 1008 62.27 115.62 -20.91
C LYS A 1008 63.38 116.53 -21.48
N ALA A 1009 63.85 116.24 -22.69
CA ALA A 1009 64.84 117.07 -23.37
C ALA A 1009 64.34 118.50 -23.65
N LEU A 1010 63.06 118.64 -23.98
CA LEU A 1010 62.38 119.93 -24.18
C LEU A 1010 62.29 120.74 -22.88
N LEU A 1011 61.83 120.13 -21.80
CA LEU A 1011 61.71 120.79 -20.49
C LEU A 1011 63.08 121.19 -19.92
N ASP A 1012 64.11 120.36 -20.10
CA ASP A 1012 65.49 120.69 -19.68
C ASP A 1012 66.10 121.84 -20.52
N ALA A 1013 65.67 122.00 -21.78
CA ALA A 1013 66.11 123.09 -22.65
C ALA A 1013 65.38 124.43 -22.38
N GLU A 1014 64.14 124.40 -21.89
CA GLU A 1014 63.37 125.60 -21.52
C GLU A 1014 63.68 126.11 -20.09
N ASN A 1015 64.13 125.22 -19.20
CA ASN A 1015 64.58 125.59 -17.86
C ASN A 1015 66.03 126.14 -17.81
N LYS A 1016 66.75 126.13 -18.93
CA LYS A 1016 68.08 126.72 -19.13
C LYS A 1016 67.99 128.04 -19.88
#